data_AF-A0A6P5XAC3-F1
#
_entry.id   AF-A0A6P5XAC3-F1
#
_cell.length_a   1.000
_cell.length_b   1.000
_cell.length_c   1.000
_cell.angle_alpha   90.00
_cell.angle_beta   90.00
_cell.angle_gamma   90.00
#
_symmetry.space_group_name_H-M   'P 1'
#
loop_
_entity.id
_entity.type
_entity.pdbx_description
1 polymer ?
#
loop_
_entity_poly.entity_id
_entity_poly.type
_entity_poly.pdbx_seq_one_letter_code
_entity_poly.pdbx_strand_id
1 'polypeptide(L)'
;MLRNLFFYQRVMRLGFDWDTTDISIMLLAKVAKPFFGTAKIVINSLHIKGDLLLMPILDGKAILYSFISTPEVRITVAFGSGGSQSLPATDLPGVSSWLVKLLTDTLAKIMVEPRRQCFSLPAVDLRKKAIGGIIYVTVISASKLSRSSLKGSPSRRQPSFAVDGLQEHFDDKDLQTFVEVELGELTRRTDVRPGSSPQWDSTFNMVLHDNTGTVRFHLYERTPGSVKYDYLASSEIKMKYVTDDSTIFWAIGPASGVIARHSEFCGKEVEMVLPFEGVNAGELAVRLVVKEWQFSDGSLSFNNFRVSSQPSINGSLNLLSRTGRKINVTLLEGKDLITKDKCGKCNPYVKLQYGKVLQKTKTAHSFNPIWNQKFEFDEIGGGEYMKIKCYSDEVFGVDSIGSARISLEGLIEGSVRDVWAPLEKVNSGELRIQIEAVSVNDYEGSRGSLYPGNGWIELVLVEARELVAADLRGTSDPYVRVQYGNLKRRTKVMYKTLNPQWHQTLEFPDDGSPLELHVKDHNALLPTSSIGDCVVEYQRLPPNEMSDKWIPLQGVKRGEIHVQITRKVPELQKRPSLDSEPSLTKAHQISSQMKQMMIKLQSLTEDGNLEGMSTPLSEFETFQDMQEEYMVQLETEQMLLLNKIRELDQEILNSSPSLSRRSSGS
;
A
#
# COMPACT_ATOMS: atom_id res chain seq x y z
N MET A 1 14.69 -19.33 -23.02
CA MET A 1 15.76 -20.18 -22.46
C MET A 1 15.51 -20.59 -21.01
N LEU A 2 15.07 -19.68 -20.13
CA LEU A 2 14.74 -19.98 -18.72
C LEU A 2 13.63 -21.05 -18.53
N ARG A 3 12.54 -21.04 -19.32
CA ARG A 3 11.45 -22.02 -19.20
C ARG A 3 11.86 -23.50 -19.35
N ASN A 4 12.89 -23.81 -20.13
CA ASN A 4 13.31 -25.21 -20.36
C ASN A 4 14.22 -25.77 -19.25
N LEU A 5 14.85 -24.92 -18.43
CA LEU A 5 15.65 -25.35 -17.28
C LEU A 5 14.79 -25.71 -16.06
N PHE A 6 13.58 -25.17 -15.96
CA PHE A 6 12.69 -25.34 -14.80
C PHE A 6 11.94 -26.68 -14.75
N PHE A 7 11.88 -27.44 -15.85
CA PHE A 7 11.25 -28.76 -15.88
C PHE A 7 11.99 -29.84 -15.06
N TYR A 8 13.26 -29.61 -14.69
CA TYR A 8 14.08 -30.60 -13.98
C TYR A 8 14.32 -30.28 -12.49
N GLN A 9 13.63 -29.28 -11.92
CA GLN A 9 13.76 -28.89 -10.51
C GLN A 9 15.23 -28.71 -10.03
N ARG A 10 16.13 -28.33 -10.95
CA ARG A 10 17.56 -28.23 -10.66
C ARG A 10 17.84 -26.97 -9.86
N VAL A 11 18.48 -27.14 -8.70
CA VAL A 11 19.06 -26.05 -7.93
C VAL A 11 20.23 -25.46 -8.73
N MET A 12 20.20 -24.14 -8.93
CA MET A 12 21.23 -23.42 -9.67
C MET A 12 22.10 -22.62 -8.69
N ARG A 13 23.42 -22.70 -8.87
CA ARG A 13 24.39 -21.84 -8.18
C ARG A 13 24.99 -20.88 -9.20
N LEU A 14 24.96 -19.59 -8.90
CA LEU A 14 25.39 -18.54 -9.80
C LEU A 14 26.30 -17.56 -9.08
N GLY A 15 27.46 -17.26 -9.66
CA GLY A 15 28.26 -16.11 -9.21
C GLY A 15 27.53 -14.81 -9.57
N PHE A 16 27.25 -13.99 -8.56
CA PHE A 16 26.61 -12.68 -8.70
C PHE A 16 27.65 -11.59 -8.48
N ASP A 17 27.79 -10.71 -9.47
CA ASP A 17 28.67 -9.54 -9.42
C ASP A 17 27.91 -8.37 -10.06
N TRP A 18 27.41 -7.46 -9.23
CA TRP A 18 26.64 -6.30 -9.65
C TRP A 18 27.35 -5.04 -9.19
N ASP A 19 28.03 -4.38 -10.12
CA ASP A 19 28.69 -3.09 -9.93
C ASP A 19 27.96 -2.03 -10.76
N THR A 20 27.37 -1.02 -10.12
CA THR A 20 26.66 0.06 -10.81
C THR A 20 27.01 1.43 -10.24
N THR A 21 27.26 2.38 -11.13
CA THR A 21 27.37 3.82 -10.86
C THR A 21 26.13 4.59 -11.31
N ASP A 22 25.19 3.94 -12.01
CA ASP A 22 23.96 4.54 -12.52
C ASP A 22 22.84 4.43 -11.49
N ILE A 23 23.14 4.83 -10.26
CA ILE A 23 22.21 4.81 -9.15
C ILE A 23 22.29 6.15 -8.40
N SER A 24 21.13 6.68 -8.02
CA SER A 24 21.04 7.90 -7.23
C SER A 24 19.99 7.70 -6.13
N ILE A 25 20.43 7.22 -4.96
CA ILE A 25 19.55 7.10 -3.79
C ILE A 25 19.82 8.30 -2.88
N MET A 26 18.81 9.14 -2.70
CA MET A 26 18.89 10.30 -1.83
C MET A 26 18.30 9.99 -0.44
N LEU A 27 19.13 10.13 0.59
CA LEU A 27 18.75 9.99 2.00
C LEU A 27 18.82 11.37 2.67
N LEU A 28 17.76 11.74 3.40
CA LEU A 28 17.73 12.92 4.25
C LEU A 28 17.88 12.50 5.71
N ALA A 29 18.95 12.93 6.35
CA ALA A 29 19.24 12.62 7.75
C ALA A 29 19.23 13.88 8.60
N LYS A 30 18.48 13.89 9.70
CA LYS A 30 18.53 14.96 10.70
C LYS A 30 19.69 14.67 11.65
N VAL A 31 20.69 15.55 11.67
CA VAL A 31 21.90 15.37 12.48
C VAL A 31 21.66 15.91 13.89
N ALA A 32 22.06 15.13 14.89
CA ALA A 32 21.99 15.50 16.30
C ALA A 32 23.29 16.23 16.73
N LYS A 33 23.28 16.85 17.91
CA LYS A 33 24.43 17.58 18.47
C LYS A 33 25.75 16.76 18.33
N PRO A 34 26.87 17.39 17.94
CA PRO A 34 27.13 18.84 17.93
C PRO A 34 26.76 19.54 16.62
N PHE A 35 26.44 18.79 15.56
CA PHE A 35 26.14 19.32 14.24
C PHE A 35 24.62 19.45 14.07
N PHE A 36 24.10 20.68 14.17
CA PHE A 36 22.69 20.94 13.91
C PHE A 36 22.45 21.11 12.42
N GLY A 37 21.56 20.29 11.83
CA GLY A 37 21.19 20.44 10.43
C GLY A 37 20.51 19.21 9.83
N THR A 38 20.17 19.31 8.55
CA THR A 38 19.74 18.17 7.73
C THR A 38 20.87 17.85 6.75
N ALA A 39 21.44 16.65 6.84
CA ALA A 39 22.42 16.16 5.90
C ALA A 39 21.70 15.46 4.74
N LYS A 40 22.09 15.81 3.52
CA LYS A 40 21.68 15.12 2.31
C LYS A 40 22.80 14.17 1.88
N ILE A 41 22.54 12.88 2.01
CA ILE A 41 23.46 11.80 1.63
C ILE A 41 22.95 11.23 0.31
N VAL A 42 23.80 11.15 -0.70
CA VAL A 42 23.45 10.57 -2.00
C VAL A 42 24.34 9.35 -2.22
N ILE A 43 23.76 8.19 -2.47
CA ILE A 43 24.50 7.00 -2.88
C ILE A 43 24.64 7.05 -4.40
N ASN A 44 25.88 7.06 -4.89
CA ASN A 44 26.21 7.19 -6.31
C ASN A 44 26.74 5.89 -6.92
N SER A 45 27.24 4.96 -6.10
CA SER A 45 27.60 3.64 -6.59
C SER A 45 27.31 2.56 -5.57
N LEU A 46 26.98 1.38 -6.07
CA LEU A 46 26.71 0.18 -5.30
C LEU A 46 27.36 -1.01 -6.00
N HIS A 47 28.21 -1.73 -5.27
CA HIS A 47 28.80 -2.98 -5.71
C HIS A 47 28.41 -4.09 -4.73
N ILE A 48 27.80 -5.15 -5.26
CA ILE A 48 27.42 -6.35 -4.49
C ILE A 48 27.97 -7.57 -5.22
N LYS A 49 28.77 -8.37 -4.50
CA LYS A 49 29.38 -9.58 -5.04
C LYS A 49 29.20 -10.77 -4.10
N GLY A 50 28.78 -11.92 -4.63
CA GLY A 50 28.62 -13.14 -3.85
C GLY A 50 28.03 -14.28 -4.67
N ASP A 51 27.85 -15.45 -4.07
CA ASP A 51 27.26 -16.60 -4.75
C ASP A 51 25.77 -16.71 -4.42
N LEU A 52 24.93 -16.71 -5.45
CA LEU A 52 23.48 -16.91 -5.35
C LEU A 52 23.11 -18.38 -5.54
N LEU A 53 22.14 -18.80 -4.75
CA LEU A 53 21.43 -20.07 -4.86
C LEU A 53 20.02 -19.79 -5.35
N LEU A 54 19.62 -20.41 -6.46
CA LEU A 54 18.26 -20.36 -7.00
C LEU A 54 17.63 -21.75 -6.93
N MET A 55 16.49 -21.85 -6.26
CA MET A 55 15.78 -23.11 -6.01
C MET A 55 14.35 -23.02 -6.55
N PRO A 56 14.00 -23.74 -7.62
CA PRO A 56 12.62 -23.78 -8.07
C PRO A 56 11.73 -24.53 -7.08
N ILE A 57 10.55 -23.98 -6.82
CA ILE A 57 9.51 -24.54 -5.95
C ILE A 57 8.18 -24.57 -6.70
N LEU A 58 7.21 -25.33 -6.19
CA LEU A 58 5.85 -25.40 -6.74
C LEU A 58 5.85 -25.71 -8.25
N ASP A 59 6.62 -26.73 -8.65
CA ASP A 59 6.78 -27.16 -10.05
C ASP A 59 7.26 -26.05 -11.00
N GLY A 60 8.12 -25.16 -10.48
CA GLY A 60 8.68 -24.05 -11.25
C GLY A 60 7.80 -22.81 -11.34
N LYS A 61 6.65 -22.78 -10.64
CA LYS A 61 5.80 -21.58 -10.52
C LYS A 61 6.40 -20.49 -9.63
N ALA A 62 7.42 -20.81 -8.85
CA ALA A 62 8.20 -19.83 -8.10
C ALA A 62 9.64 -20.28 -7.91
N ILE A 63 10.50 -19.32 -7.60
CA ILE A 63 11.93 -19.51 -7.35
C ILE A 63 12.24 -18.90 -6.00
N LEU A 64 12.82 -19.70 -5.11
CA LEU A 64 13.49 -19.18 -3.93
C LEU A 64 14.92 -18.78 -4.26
N TYR A 65 15.36 -17.65 -3.72
CA TYR A 65 16.71 -17.14 -3.91
C TYR A 65 17.34 -16.63 -2.62
N SER A 66 18.63 -16.88 -2.48
CA SER A 66 19.46 -16.50 -1.32
C SER A 66 20.94 -16.46 -1.75
N PHE A 67 21.76 -15.73 -1.00
CA PHE A 67 23.20 -15.86 -1.03
C PHE A 67 23.64 -17.06 -0.18
N ILE A 68 24.61 -17.81 -0.67
CA ILE A 68 25.21 -18.96 0.03
C ILE A 68 25.97 -18.50 1.28
N SER A 69 26.58 -17.32 1.23
CA SER A 69 27.31 -16.67 2.31
C SER A 69 27.08 -15.17 2.27
N THR A 70 27.44 -14.45 3.34
CA THR A 70 27.32 -12.98 3.36
C THR A 70 28.06 -12.36 2.18
N PRO A 71 27.37 -11.63 1.29
CA PRO A 71 27.99 -11.05 0.11
C PRO A 71 28.92 -9.87 0.49
N GLU A 72 29.90 -9.61 -0.37
CA GLU A 72 30.69 -8.40 -0.32
C GLU A 72 29.84 -7.22 -0.79
N VAL A 73 29.87 -6.12 -0.04
CA VAL A 73 29.11 -4.90 -0.33
C VAL A 73 30.06 -3.70 -0.27
N ARG A 74 30.06 -2.88 -1.32
CA ARG A 74 30.76 -1.60 -1.35
C ARG A 74 29.80 -0.50 -1.82
N ILE A 75 29.83 0.64 -1.15
CA ILE A 75 28.94 1.77 -1.43
C ILE A 75 29.76 3.04 -1.50
N THR A 76 29.57 3.84 -2.54
CA THR A 76 30.12 5.19 -2.63
C THR A 76 29.02 6.21 -2.37
N VAL A 77 29.30 7.16 -1.47
CA VAL A 77 28.38 8.24 -1.12
C VAL A 77 28.97 9.60 -1.47
N ALA A 78 28.11 10.51 -1.90
CA ALA A 78 28.38 11.93 -2.05
C ALA A 78 27.48 12.74 -1.10
N PHE A 79 28.01 13.84 -0.56
CA PHE A 79 27.27 14.73 0.34
C PHE A 79 26.90 16.02 -0.40
N GLY A 80 25.63 16.40 -0.38
CA GLY A 80 25.14 17.63 -1.01
C GLY A 80 25.06 18.79 -0.01
N SER A 81 25.69 19.93 -0.32
CA SER A 81 25.53 21.19 0.41
C SER A 81 24.24 21.89 -0.05
N GLY A 82 23.25 21.95 0.84
CA GLY A 82 22.04 22.75 0.66
C GLY A 82 22.04 23.91 1.66
N GLY A 83 22.40 25.12 1.21
CA GLY A 83 21.92 26.40 1.72
C GLY A 83 22.16 26.78 3.20
N SER A 84 23.00 27.80 3.37
CA SER A 84 23.21 28.76 4.48
C SER A 84 23.78 28.32 5.84
N GLN A 85 23.81 27.03 6.23
CA GLN A 85 24.71 26.53 7.28
C GLN A 85 25.09 25.07 7.01
N SER A 86 25.90 24.83 5.99
CA SER A 86 26.34 23.47 5.62
C SER A 86 27.81 23.26 5.99
N LEU A 87 28.06 22.22 6.78
CA LEU A 87 29.39 21.64 6.96
C LEU A 87 29.95 21.19 5.60
N PRO A 88 31.27 21.29 5.35
CA PRO A 88 31.87 20.83 4.11
C PRO A 88 31.60 19.34 3.88
N ALA A 89 31.50 18.96 2.60
CA ALA A 89 31.14 17.62 2.10
C ALA A 89 32.11 16.49 2.51
N THR A 90 33.08 16.76 3.37
CA THR A 90 34.14 15.84 3.83
C THR A 90 33.96 15.32 5.27
N ASP A 91 32.99 15.81 6.05
CA ASP A 91 33.09 15.71 7.52
C ASP A 91 32.06 14.80 8.23
N LEU A 92 31.55 13.77 7.56
CA LEU A 92 30.82 12.68 8.25
C LEU A 92 31.59 11.35 8.12
N PRO A 93 32.74 11.22 8.81
CA PRO A 93 33.50 9.98 8.82
C PRO A 93 32.64 8.82 9.32
N GLY A 94 32.63 7.74 8.55
CA GLY A 94 31.95 6.50 8.91
C GLY A 94 30.52 6.34 8.41
N VAL A 95 29.90 7.33 7.74
CA VAL A 95 28.55 7.14 7.14
C VAL A 95 28.56 6.09 6.02
N SER A 96 29.58 6.09 5.15
CA SER A 96 29.76 5.05 4.13
C SER A 96 29.90 3.67 4.78
N SER A 97 30.80 3.53 5.76
CA SER A 97 31.01 2.28 6.49
C SER A 97 29.76 1.82 7.24
N TRP A 98 28.99 2.76 7.81
CA TRP A 98 27.72 2.49 8.46
C TRP A 98 26.67 2.00 7.48
N LEU A 99 26.54 2.63 6.31
CA LEU A 99 25.61 2.20 5.26
C LEU A 99 25.97 0.83 4.70
N VAL A 100 27.27 0.58 4.46
CA VAL A 100 27.76 -0.75 4.06
C VAL A 100 27.37 -1.78 5.13
N LYS A 101 27.71 -1.53 6.40
CA LYS A 101 27.35 -2.43 7.49
C LYS A 101 25.84 -2.67 7.58
N LEU A 102 25.03 -1.61 7.46
CA LEU A 102 23.58 -1.70 7.49
C LEU A 102 23.05 -2.58 6.36
N LEU A 103 23.53 -2.39 5.13
CA LEU A 103 23.12 -3.19 3.99
C LEU A 103 23.58 -4.64 4.11
N THR A 104 24.85 -4.87 4.50
CA THR A 104 25.40 -6.21 4.75
C THR A 104 24.62 -6.94 5.84
N ASP A 105 24.38 -6.30 6.98
CA ASP A 105 23.62 -6.88 8.09
C ASP A 105 22.18 -7.17 7.67
N THR A 106 21.59 -6.32 6.82
CA THR A 106 20.25 -6.54 6.26
C THR A 106 20.26 -7.78 5.38
N LEU A 107 21.12 -7.83 4.36
CA LEU A 107 21.26 -8.98 3.45
C LEU A 107 21.52 -10.29 4.20
N ALA A 108 22.43 -10.27 5.17
CA ALA A 108 22.69 -11.41 6.05
C ALA A 108 21.45 -11.86 6.82
N LYS A 109 20.60 -10.90 7.22
CA LYS A 109 19.38 -11.20 7.96
C LYS A 109 18.23 -11.69 7.08
N ILE A 110 18.15 -11.33 5.81
CA ILE A 110 16.96 -11.58 4.98
C ILE A 110 17.19 -12.53 3.80
N MET A 111 18.44 -12.67 3.35
CA MET A 111 18.80 -13.24 2.05
C MET A 111 20.09 -14.09 2.11
N VAL A 112 20.59 -14.48 3.28
CA VAL A 112 21.70 -15.45 3.40
C VAL A 112 21.16 -16.75 3.97
N GLU A 113 21.62 -17.89 3.42
CA GLU A 113 21.22 -19.22 3.85
C GLU A 113 21.23 -19.38 5.38
N PRO A 114 20.17 -19.96 5.98
CA PRO A 114 19.03 -20.64 5.34
C PRO A 114 17.87 -19.70 4.90
N ARG A 115 18.03 -18.37 5.00
CA ARG A 115 16.96 -17.40 4.79
C ARG A 115 16.84 -17.04 3.31
N ARG A 116 15.68 -17.38 2.74
CA ARG A 116 15.39 -17.26 1.31
C ARG A 116 14.25 -16.29 1.04
N GLN A 117 14.35 -15.58 -0.07
CA GLN A 117 13.28 -14.76 -0.65
C GLN A 117 12.57 -15.50 -1.78
N CYS A 118 11.32 -15.15 -2.04
CA CYS A 118 10.50 -15.80 -3.06
C CYS A 118 10.20 -14.86 -4.23
N PHE A 119 10.57 -15.32 -5.43
CA PHE A 119 10.16 -14.72 -6.69
C PHE A 119 9.11 -15.62 -7.36
N SER A 120 7.90 -15.10 -7.53
CA SER A 120 6.81 -15.83 -8.19
C SER A 120 6.88 -15.66 -9.71
N LEU A 121 6.47 -16.70 -10.44
CA LEU A 121 6.34 -16.73 -11.90
C LEU A 121 4.86 -16.94 -12.24
N PRO A 122 4.00 -15.92 -12.08
CA PRO A 122 2.57 -16.03 -12.27
C PRO A 122 2.22 -16.33 -13.73
N ALA A 123 1.11 -17.04 -13.94
CA ALA A 123 0.58 -17.28 -15.28
C ALA A 123 -0.17 -16.05 -15.85
N VAL A 124 -0.71 -15.20 -14.96
CA VAL A 124 -1.51 -14.01 -15.28
C VAL A 124 -1.10 -12.85 -14.36
N ASP A 125 -1.03 -11.63 -14.87
CA ASP A 125 -0.78 -10.43 -14.06
C ASP A 125 -2.02 -9.53 -14.05
N LEU A 126 -2.67 -9.43 -12.89
CA LEU A 126 -3.87 -8.62 -12.68
C LEU A 126 -3.55 -7.13 -12.47
N ARG A 127 -2.26 -6.73 -12.43
CA ARG A 127 -1.78 -5.37 -12.15
C ARG A 127 -2.32 -4.76 -10.85
N LYS A 128 -2.74 -5.59 -9.90
CA LYS A 128 -3.15 -5.17 -8.56
C LYS A 128 -1.95 -5.10 -7.62
N LYS A 129 -1.87 -4.02 -6.84
CA LYS A 129 -0.84 -3.87 -5.80
C LYS A 129 -1.48 -4.15 -4.43
N ALA A 130 -1.16 -5.31 -3.85
CA ALA A 130 -1.56 -5.63 -2.49
C ALA A 130 -0.87 -4.68 -1.49
N ILE A 131 -1.64 -4.13 -0.56
CA ILE A 131 -1.22 -3.18 0.48
C ILE A 131 -1.41 -3.74 1.90
N GLY A 132 -2.01 -4.92 2.03
CA GLY A 132 -2.29 -5.57 3.30
C GLY A 132 -3.32 -6.68 3.15
N GLY A 133 -3.75 -7.28 4.25
CA GLY A 133 -4.70 -8.38 4.23
C GLY A 133 -5.01 -8.92 5.62
N ILE A 134 -5.90 -9.90 5.68
CA ILE A 134 -6.27 -10.61 6.91
C ILE A 134 -5.91 -12.08 6.76
N ILE A 135 -5.20 -12.62 7.74
CA ILE A 135 -4.83 -14.03 7.79
C ILE A 135 -5.25 -14.64 9.12
N TYR A 136 -5.86 -15.82 9.04
CA TYR A 136 -6.11 -16.66 10.20
C TYR A 136 -4.96 -17.65 10.34
N VAL A 137 -4.33 -17.65 11.50
CA VAL A 137 -3.23 -18.54 11.85
C VAL A 137 -3.71 -19.47 12.95
N THR A 138 -3.80 -20.76 12.65
CA THR A 138 -4.17 -21.79 13.61
C THR A 138 -2.95 -22.58 14.01
N VAL A 139 -2.63 -22.57 15.30
CA VAL A 139 -1.61 -23.44 15.90
C VAL A 139 -2.31 -24.75 16.30
N ILE A 140 -2.07 -25.82 15.53
CA ILE A 140 -2.77 -27.10 15.71
C ILE A 140 -2.11 -27.86 16.85
N SER A 141 -0.86 -28.26 16.65
CA SER A 141 -0.16 -29.14 17.60
C SER A 141 1.36 -29.03 17.45
N ALA A 142 2.09 -29.46 18.47
CA ALA A 142 3.49 -29.81 18.32
C ALA A 142 3.67 -31.30 18.59
N SER A 143 4.75 -31.88 18.09
CA SER A 143 5.10 -33.28 18.36
C SER A 143 6.59 -33.42 18.62
N LYS A 144 6.97 -34.52 19.29
CA LYS A 144 8.36 -34.88 19.59
C LYS A 144 9.11 -33.83 20.42
N LEU A 145 8.42 -33.11 21.32
CA LEU A 145 9.04 -32.20 22.26
C LEU A 145 9.70 -32.98 23.41
N SER A 146 10.99 -32.75 23.67
CA SER A 146 11.64 -33.27 24.88
C SER A 146 12.63 -32.27 25.46
N ARG A 147 12.74 -32.22 26.79
CA ARG A 147 13.66 -31.27 27.46
C ARG A 147 15.12 -31.46 27.07
N SER A 148 15.51 -32.70 26.74
CA SER A 148 16.86 -33.07 26.32
C SER A 148 17.18 -32.67 24.88
N SER A 149 16.17 -32.56 24.01
CA SER A 149 16.36 -32.18 22.61
C SER A 149 16.27 -30.67 22.38
N LEU A 150 15.42 -29.96 23.14
CA LEU A 150 15.08 -28.53 22.99
C LEU A 150 16.11 -27.55 23.59
N LYS A 151 16.93 -27.98 24.56
CA LYS A 151 18.02 -27.14 25.11
C LYS A 151 19.24 -27.18 24.19
N GLY A 152 19.20 -26.42 23.10
CA GLY A 152 20.41 -26.03 22.37
C GLY A 152 21.28 -25.13 23.27
N SER A 153 22.53 -25.54 23.51
CA SER A 153 23.51 -24.87 24.38
C SER A 153 23.65 -23.35 24.11
N PRO A 154 23.65 -22.52 25.16
CA PRO A 154 24.79 -21.63 25.34
C PRO A 154 25.14 -21.43 26.83
N SER A 155 26.25 -22.00 27.30
CA SER A 155 27.21 -21.25 28.14
C SER A 155 28.34 -22.15 28.62
N ARG A 156 29.54 -21.63 28.41
CA ARG A 156 30.80 -22.00 29.06
C ARG A 156 30.62 -21.90 30.58
N ARG A 157 30.45 -23.02 31.29
CA ARG A 157 30.72 -23.11 32.73
C ARG A 157 31.71 -24.24 32.96
N GLN A 158 32.73 -23.91 33.75
CA GLN A 158 33.85 -24.78 34.11
C GLN A 158 33.38 -26.08 34.77
N PRO A 159 34.13 -27.19 34.64
CA PRO A 159 33.82 -28.42 35.34
C PRO A 159 34.31 -28.29 36.78
N SER A 160 33.40 -28.38 37.75
CA SER A 160 33.75 -28.61 39.15
C SER A 160 32.97 -29.82 39.65
N PHE A 161 33.73 -30.91 39.83
CA PHE A 161 33.59 -32.05 40.74
C PHE A 161 32.19 -32.62 41.04
N ALA A 162 32.07 -33.90 40.69
CA ALA A 162 30.98 -34.79 41.03
C ALA A 162 30.73 -34.86 42.54
N VAL A 163 29.44 -34.81 42.91
CA VAL A 163 28.89 -35.54 44.05
C VAL A 163 27.65 -36.26 43.54
N ASP A 164 27.69 -37.57 43.71
CA ASP A 164 26.67 -38.57 43.41
C ASP A 164 25.38 -38.30 44.19
N GLY A 165 24.22 -38.41 43.54
CA GLY A 165 22.92 -38.29 44.19
C GLY A 165 21.78 -37.80 43.29
N LEU A 166 20.91 -38.73 42.91
CA LEU A 166 19.57 -38.55 42.34
C LEU A 166 19.50 -37.84 40.97
N GLN A 167 19.70 -38.62 39.91
CA GLN A 167 19.19 -38.29 38.59
C GLN A 167 17.64 -38.29 38.67
N GLU A 168 17.03 -37.14 38.96
CA GLU A 168 15.58 -36.96 38.84
C GLU A 168 15.20 -37.21 37.38
N HIS A 169 14.60 -38.38 37.12
CA HIS A 169 13.88 -38.68 35.90
C HIS A 169 12.66 -37.74 35.85
N PHE A 170 12.86 -36.50 35.38
CA PHE A 170 11.73 -35.67 34.98
C PHE A 170 11.10 -36.30 33.75
N ASP A 171 9.98 -36.98 33.93
CA ASP A 171 9.16 -37.46 32.83
C ASP A 171 8.78 -36.26 31.93
N ASP A 172 8.94 -36.41 30.61
CA ASP A 172 8.45 -35.44 29.59
C ASP A 172 6.91 -35.23 29.67
N LYS A 173 6.22 -35.93 30.59
CA LYS A 173 4.80 -35.74 30.94
C LYS A 173 4.54 -34.41 31.68
N ASP A 174 5.56 -33.79 32.28
CA ASP A 174 5.42 -32.53 33.02
C ASP A 174 5.76 -31.28 32.19
N LEU A 175 6.05 -31.43 30.90
CA LEU A 175 6.30 -30.32 29.98
C LEU A 175 5.03 -29.49 29.82
N GLN A 176 4.99 -28.26 30.35
CA GLN A 176 3.90 -27.33 30.13
C GLN A 176 4.30 -26.29 29.09
N THR A 177 3.76 -26.39 27.88
CA THR A 177 4.21 -25.56 26.75
C THR A 177 3.09 -24.73 26.14
N PHE A 178 3.46 -23.60 25.56
CA PHE A 178 2.58 -22.75 24.75
C PHE A 178 3.37 -22.12 23.60
N VAL A 179 2.66 -21.66 22.58
CA VAL A 179 3.24 -21.01 21.41
C VAL A 179 2.83 -19.55 21.39
N GLU A 180 3.79 -18.65 21.22
CA GLU A 180 3.57 -17.26 20.86
C GLU A 180 3.71 -17.09 19.35
N VAL A 181 2.63 -16.64 18.69
CA VAL A 181 2.57 -16.35 17.26
C VAL A 181 2.79 -14.86 17.07
N GLU A 182 3.76 -14.49 16.23
CA GLU A 182 4.14 -13.11 15.93
C GLU A 182 3.99 -12.83 14.43
N LEU A 183 3.31 -11.74 14.07
CA LEU A 183 3.25 -11.19 12.72
C LEU A 183 3.41 -9.67 12.79
N GLY A 184 4.56 -9.15 12.36
CA GLY A 184 4.88 -7.74 12.50
C GLY A 184 4.98 -7.31 13.97
N GLU A 185 4.11 -6.40 14.41
CA GLU A 185 4.02 -6.00 15.83
C GLU A 185 2.91 -6.73 16.61
N LEU A 186 2.15 -7.61 15.94
CA LEU A 186 1.06 -8.37 16.56
C LEU A 186 1.60 -9.67 17.14
N THR A 187 1.33 -9.92 18.43
CA THR A 187 1.67 -11.17 19.12
C THR A 187 0.44 -11.78 19.75
N ARG A 188 0.26 -13.10 19.61
CA ARG A 188 -0.83 -13.89 20.18
C ARG A 188 -0.28 -15.15 20.84
N ARG A 189 -0.92 -15.64 21.90
CA ARG A 189 -0.43 -16.81 22.66
C ARG A 189 -1.50 -17.88 22.74
N THR A 190 -1.10 -19.13 22.58
CA THR A 190 -1.95 -20.27 22.86
C THR A 190 -2.08 -20.49 24.37
N ASP A 191 -3.06 -21.31 24.75
CA ASP A 191 -3.13 -21.82 26.12
C ASP A 191 -1.93 -22.72 26.43
N VAL A 192 -1.59 -22.82 27.72
CA VAL A 192 -0.57 -23.75 28.18
C VAL A 192 -1.12 -25.17 28.15
N ARG A 193 -0.43 -26.09 27.47
CA ARG A 193 -0.81 -27.49 27.34
C ARG A 193 0.30 -28.41 27.83
N PRO A 194 -0.02 -29.46 28.61
CA PRO A 194 0.97 -30.42 29.07
C PRO A 194 1.32 -31.45 28.01
N GLY A 195 2.53 -32.01 28.10
CA GLY A 195 2.99 -33.19 27.37
C GLY A 195 3.95 -32.89 26.21
N SER A 196 4.51 -33.97 25.66
CA SER A 196 5.50 -33.94 24.55
C SER A 196 4.86 -33.75 23.17
N SER A 197 3.54 -33.90 23.07
CA SER A 197 2.77 -33.70 21.83
C SER A 197 1.48 -32.90 22.10
N PRO A 198 1.60 -31.63 22.51
CA PRO A 198 0.45 -30.80 22.87
C PRO A 198 -0.42 -30.50 21.64
N GLN A 199 -1.74 -30.46 21.85
CA GLN A 199 -2.72 -29.95 20.89
C GLN A 199 -3.33 -28.67 21.45
N TRP A 200 -3.26 -27.58 20.68
CA TRP A 200 -3.74 -26.26 21.07
C TRP A 200 -5.00 -25.86 20.32
N ASP A 201 -5.09 -26.20 19.02
CA ASP A 201 -6.18 -25.85 18.12
C ASP A 201 -6.64 -24.38 18.24
N SER A 202 -5.67 -23.49 18.48
CA SER A 202 -5.90 -22.08 18.75
C SER A 202 -5.78 -21.29 17.46
N THR A 203 -6.85 -20.62 17.05
CA THR A 203 -6.89 -19.78 15.85
C THR A 203 -6.80 -18.30 16.21
N PHE A 204 -5.89 -17.59 15.55
CA PHE A 204 -5.66 -16.18 15.73
C PHE A 204 -5.95 -15.42 14.44
N ASN A 205 -6.73 -14.35 14.56
CA ASN A 205 -6.90 -13.38 13.49
C ASN A 205 -5.73 -12.39 13.50
N MET A 206 -5.04 -12.25 12.37
CA MET A 206 -3.86 -11.41 12.23
C MET A 206 -3.95 -10.52 10.99
N VAL A 207 -3.38 -9.32 11.08
CA VAL A 207 -3.41 -8.32 9.98
C VAL A 207 -2.03 -8.22 9.32
N LEU A 208 -2.04 -8.23 7.99
CA LEU A 208 -0.90 -7.98 7.11
C LEU A 208 -0.92 -6.52 6.67
N HIS A 209 0.26 -5.89 6.68
CA HIS A 209 0.45 -4.49 6.30
C HIS A 209 1.23 -4.32 4.99
N ASP A 210 1.49 -5.40 4.27
CA ASP A 210 2.22 -5.37 3.01
C ASP A 210 1.81 -6.59 2.18
N ASN A 211 2.28 -6.67 0.93
CA ASN A 211 2.13 -7.81 0.03
C ASN A 211 2.95 -9.05 0.47
N THR A 212 3.75 -8.94 1.53
CA THR A 212 4.52 -10.02 2.14
C THR A 212 4.33 -10.03 3.65
N GLY A 213 4.49 -11.21 4.24
CA GLY A 213 4.39 -11.40 5.69
C GLY A 213 5.36 -12.47 6.18
N THR A 214 5.78 -12.36 7.44
CA THR A 214 6.54 -13.42 8.12
C THR A 214 5.86 -13.70 9.45
N VAL A 215 5.29 -14.90 9.58
CA VAL A 215 4.70 -15.40 10.81
C VAL A 215 5.78 -16.18 11.56
N ARG A 216 6.09 -15.77 12.78
CA ARG A 216 7.02 -16.48 13.67
C ARG A 216 6.23 -17.18 14.76
N PHE A 217 6.68 -18.38 15.10
CA PHE A 217 6.12 -19.20 16.16
C PHE A 217 7.20 -19.44 17.18
N HIS A 218 7.06 -18.90 18.38
CA HIS A 218 8.01 -19.07 19.48
C HIS A 218 7.43 -20.04 20.50
N LEU A 219 8.11 -21.15 20.74
CA LEU A 219 7.73 -22.16 21.72
C LEU A 219 8.35 -21.81 23.08
N TYR A 220 7.51 -21.81 24.11
CA TYR A 220 7.91 -21.56 25.48
C TYR A 220 7.50 -22.69 26.42
N GLU A 221 8.30 -22.91 27.46
CA GLU A 221 7.96 -23.73 28.62
C GLU A 221 7.57 -22.86 29.81
N ARG A 222 6.50 -23.25 30.50
CA ARG A 222 6.09 -22.68 31.78
C ARG A 222 6.53 -23.61 32.90
N THR A 223 7.60 -23.24 33.59
CA THR A 223 8.05 -23.96 34.78
C THR A 223 7.08 -23.71 35.95
N PRO A 224 6.50 -24.76 36.59
CA PRO A 224 5.63 -24.60 37.75
C PRO A 224 6.31 -23.78 38.86
N GLY A 225 5.64 -22.74 39.36
CA GLY A 225 6.17 -21.87 40.43
C GLY A 225 7.11 -20.75 39.96
N SER A 226 7.52 -20.71 38.68
CA SER A 226 8.26 -19.59 38.09
C SER A 226 7.32 -18.58 37.45
N VAL A 227 7.64 -17.29 37.60
CA VAL A 227 6.96 -16.19 36.87
C VAL A 227 7.56 -16.00 35.47
N LYS A 228 8.73 -16.61 35.20
CA LYS A 228 9.43 -16.51 33.92
C LYS A 228 9.12 -17.72 33.03
N TYR A 229 8.89 -17.43 31.74
CA TYR A 229 8.77 -18.44 30.69
C TYR A 229 10.14 -18.71 30.10
N ASP A 230 10.46 -19.99 29.89
CA ASP A 230 11.71 -20.42 29.30
C ASP A 230 11.52 -20.58 27.79
N TYR A 231 12.30 -19.84 27.00
CA TYR A 231 12.28 -19.97 25.54
C TYR A 231 12.89 -21.31 25.12
N LEU A 232 12.19 -22.07 24.30
CA LEU A 232 12.63 -23.37 23.82
C LEU A 232 13.15 -23.29 22.39
N ALA A 233 12.30 -22.84 21.46
CA ALA A 233 12.62 -22.86 20.03
C ALA A 233 11.70 -21.95 19.23
N SER A 234 11.99 -21.77 17.93
CA SER A 234 11.14 -21.02 17.02
C SER A 234 11.00 -21.66 15.65
N SER A 235 9.93 -21.35 14.94
CA SER A 235 9.76 -21.65 13.51
C SER A 235 9.23 -20.41 12.79
N GLU A 236 9.56 -20.23 11.51
CA GLU A 236 9.02 -19.14 10.69
C GLU A 236 8.32 -19.65 9.43
N ILE A 237 7.21 -19.02 9.06
CA ILE A 237 6.59 -19.12 7.74
C ILE A 237 6.60 -17.74 7.11
N LYS A 238 7.11 -17.66 5.89
CA LYS A 238 7.00 -16.48 5.04
C LYS A 238 5.85 -16.67 4.07
N MET A 239 5.19 -15.57 3.73
CA MET A 239 4.11 -15.55 2.76
C MET A 239 4.24 -14.36 1.82
N LYS A 240 3.69 -14.48 0.62
CA LYS A 240 3.70 -13.45 -0.40
C LYS A 240 2.46 -13.53 -1.30
N TYR A 241 1.84 -12.37 -1.53
CA TYR A 241 0.85 -12.18 -2.57
C TYR A 241 1.48 -12.30 -3.95
N VAL A 242 0.80 -13.01 -4.84
CA VAL A 242 1.20 -13.19 -6.24
C VAL A 242 0.22 -12.43 -7.13
N THR A 243 0.70 -11.85 -8.23
CA THR A 243 -0.11 -10.97 -9.09
C THR A 243 -1.27 -11.66 -9.81
N ASP A 244 -1.39 -12.98 -9.71
CA ASP A 244 -2.53 -13.79 -10.16
C ASP A 244 -3.62 -13.98 -9.09
N ASP A 245 -3.60 -13.18 -8.01
CA ASP A 245 -4.49 -13.24 -6.83
C ASP A 245 -4.26 -14.46 -5.91
N SER A 246 -3.19 -15.21 -6.15
CA SER A 246 -2.81 -16.34 -5.30
C SER A 246 -1.84 -15.94 -4.19
N THR A 247 -1.63 -16.84 -3.22
CA THR A 247 -0.66 -16.65 -2.13
C THR A 247 0.29 -17.83 -2.05
N ILE A 248 1.59 -17.54 -1.93
CA ILE A 248 2.62 -18.56 -1.70
C ILE A 248 3.08 -18.48 -0.24
N PHE A 249 3.17 -19.64 0.40
CA PHE A 249 3.74 -19.82 1.72
C PHE A 249 5.02 -20.64 1.60
N TRP A 250 6.08 -20.26 2.31
CA TRP A 250 7.30 -21.04 2.38
C TRP A 250 8.00 -20.94 3.74
N ALA A 251 8.69 -22.01 4.10
CA ALA A 251 9.44 -22.13 5.34
C ALA A 251 10.69 -23.00 5.15
N ILE A 252 11.59 -22.94 6.13
CA ILE A 252 12.77 -23.81 6.18
C ILE A 252 12.31 -25.19 6.66
N GLY A 253 12.60 -26.21 5.85
CA GLY A 253 12.29 -27.61 6.14
C GLY A 253 13.43 -28.34 6.86
N PRO A 254 13.22 -29.64 7.18
CA PRO A 254 14.26 -30.48 7.78
C PRO A 254 15.55 -30.46 6.97
N ALA A 255 16.70 -30.52 7.64
CA ALA A 255 18.03 -30.47 7.03
C ALA A 255 18.25 -29.25 6.10
N SER A 256 17.70 -28.09 6.49
CA SER A 256 17.72 -26.84 5.71
C SER A 256 17.01 -26.92 4.36
N GLY A 257 16.09 -27.88 4.19
CA GLY A 257 15.23 -28.00 3.01
C GLY A 257 14.23 -26.84 2.87
N VAL A 258 13.29 -26.98 1.95
CA VAL A 258 12.23 -25.99 1.71
C VAL A 258 10.88 -26.69 1.83
N ILE A 259 9.97 -26.09 2.59
CA ILE A 259 8.55 -26.46 2.59
C ILE A 259 7.80 -25.30 1.96
N ALA A 260 7.14 -25.54 0.83
CA ALA A 260 6.36 -24.52 0.13
C ALA A 260 4.94 -25.01 -0.14
N ARG A 261 3.97 -24.09 -0.09
CA ARG A 261 2.56 -24.31 -0.39
C ARG A 261 2.01 -23.16 -1.20
N HIS A 262 1.00 -23.45 -2.01
CA HIS A 262 0.31 -22.50 -2.87
C HIS A 262 -1.17 -22.50 -2.55
N SER A 263 -1.72 -21.30 -2.35
CA SER A 263 -3.14 -21.05 -2.16
C SER A 263 -3.64 -20.29 -3.38
N GLU A 264 -4.44 -20.93 -4.22
CA GLU A 264 -4.91 -20.36 -5.49
C GLU A 264 -5.90 -19.21 -5.28
N PHE A 265 -6.60 -19.18 -4.14
CA PHE A 265 -7.58 -18.15 -3.79
C PHE A 265 -7.64 -17.91 -2.28
N CYS A 266 -8.22 -16.77 -1.87
CA CYS A 266 -8.46 -16.45 -0.47
C CYS A 266 -9.52 -17.37 0.15
N GLY A 267 -9.27 -17.87 1.36
CA GLY A 267 -10.16 -18.76 2.09
C GLY A 267 -9.79 -20.24 2.00
N LYS A 268 -8.87 -20.63 1.10
CA LYS A 268 -8.32 -21.99 1.07
C LYS A 268 -7.47 -22.26 2.31
N GLU A 269 -7.66 -23.42 2.93
CA GLU A 269 -6.86 -23.87 4.05
C GLU A 269 -5.51 -24.43 3.58
N VAL A 270 -4.43 -23.94 4.18
CA VAL A 270 -3.07 -24.40 3.92
C VAL A 270 -2.47 -24.92 5.21
N GLU A 271 -2.27 -26.23 5.28
CA GLU A 271 -1.60 -26.88 6.41
C GLU A 271 -0.09 -27.06 6.13
N MET A 272 0.72 -26.75 7.13
CA MET A 272 2.18 -26.85 7.09
C MET A 272 2.68 -27.47 8.39
N VAL A 273 3.65 -28.38 8.27
CA VAL A 273 4.37 -28.96 9.40
C VAL A 273 5.82 -28.48 9.33
N LEU A 274 6.28 -27.77 10.35
CA LEU A 274 7.56 -27.09 10.38
C LEU A 274 8.49 -27.73 11.42
N PRO A 275 9.78 -27.92 11.13
CA PRO A 275 10.75 -28.19 12.19
C PRO A 275 10.99 -26.92 13.03
N PHE A 276 11.37 -27.10 14.29
CA PHE A 276 11.91 -26.02 15.11
C PHE A 276 13.36 -25.69 14.73
N GLU A 277 13.69 -24.41 14.64
CA GLU A 277 15.03 -23.92 14.32
C GLU A 277 16.01 -24.19 15.46
N GLY A 278 17.19 -24.72 15.13
CA GLY A 278 18.28 -24.92 16.09
C GLY A 278 18.10 -26.12 17.04
N VAL A 279 17.09 -26.95 16.81
CA VAL A 279 16.76 -28.11 17.66
C VAL A 279 16.82 -29.41 16.84
N ASN A 280 17.31 -30.49 17.48
CA ASN A 280 17.46 -31.79 16.83
C ASN A 280 16.14 -32.56 16.66
N ALA A 281 15.09 -32.19 17.39
CA ALA A 281 13.78 -32.84 17.34
C ALA A 281 12.66 -31.85 17.69
N GLY A 282 11.49 -32.06 17.09
CA GLY A 282 10.30 -31.27 17.35
C GLY A 282 9.71 -30.68 16.06
N GLU A 283 8.42 -30.89 15.86
CA GLU A 283 7.69 -30.38 14.70
C GLU A 283 6.44 -29.63 15.16
N LEU A 284 6.14 -28.51 14.49
CA LEU A 284 4.97 -27.67 14.71
C LEU A 284 4.02 -27.78 13.51
N ALA A 285 2.79 -28.23 13.77
CA ALA A 285 1.72 -28.24 12.78
C ALA A 285 0.88 -26.96 12.89
N VAL A 286 0.73 -26.27 11.76
CA VAL A 286 -0.04 -25.03 11.66
C VAL A 286 -0.94 -25.04 10.44
N ARG A 287 -2.03 -24.29 10.51
CA ARG A 287 -2.96 -24.06 9.41
C ARG A 287 -3.15 -22.58 9.17
N LEU A 288 -3.01 -22.18 7.92
CA LEU A 288 -3.06 -20.80 7.46
C LEU A 288 -4.23 -20.61 6.51
N VAL A 289 -4.99 -19.53 6.71
CA VAL A 289 -6.08 -19.13 5.82
C VAL A 289 -6.00 -17.64 5.59
N VAL A 290 -5.60 -17.21 4.40
CA VAL A 290 -5.74 -15.79 4.03
C VAL A 290 -7.21 -15.54 3.72
N LYS A 291 -7.85 -14.69 4.52
CA LYS A 291 -9.28 -14.37 4.36
C LYS A 291 -9.52 -13.33 3.29
N GLU A 292 -8.66 -12.33 3.22
CA GLU A 292 -8.73 -11.26 2.22
C GLU A 292 -7.35 -10.64 1.99
N TRP A 293 -7.09 -10.22 0.76
CA TRP A 293 -6.08 -9.22 0.43
C TRP A 293 -6.77 -7.89 0.17
N GLN A 294 -6.06 -6.82 0.52
CA GLN A 294 -6.46 -5.43 0.34
C GLN A 294 -5.53 -4.82 -0.72
N PHE A 295 -6.12 -4.11 -1.68
CA PHE A 295 -5.40 -3.54 -2.81
C PHE A 295 -5.38 -2.00 -2.78
N SER A 296 -4.38 -1.41 -3.43
CA SER A 296 -4.24 0.05 -3.52
C SER A 296 -5.39 0.75 -4.27
N ASP A 297 -6.14 0.02 -5.09
CA ASP A 297 -7.36 0.51 -5.76
C ASP A 297 -8.61 0.42 -4.87
N GLY A 298 -8.47 -0.14 -3.66
CA GLY A 298 -9.54 -0.36 -2.71
C GLY A 298 -10.41 -1.57 -2.93
N SER A 299 -10.09 -2.39 -3.93
CA SER A 299 -10.71 -3.69 -4.08
C SER A 299 -10.24 -4.65 -2.98
N LEU A 300 -11.09 -5.64 -2.69
CA LEU A 300 -10.77 -6.79 -1.84
C LEU A 300 -10.76 -8.05 -2.71
N SER A 301 -9.89 -9.02 -2.40
CA SER A 301 -9.96 -10.35 -3.01
C SER A 301 -11.17 -11.09 -2.44
N PHE A 302 -12.24 -11.26 -3.24
CA PHE A 302 -13.41 -12.04 -2.86
C PHE A 302 -13.44 -13.40 -3.56
N ASN A 303 -13.90 -14.41 -2.82
CA ASN A 303 -14.10 -15.77 -3.31
C ASN A 303 -15.21 -15.81 -4.38
N ASN A 304 -14.86 -16.26 -5.59
CA ASN A 304 -15.75 -16.62 -6.71
C ASN A 304 -16.98 -15.73 -6.93
N PHE A 305 -16.83 -14.68 -7.75
CA PHE A 305 -17.66 -14.42 -8.93
C PHE A 305 -16.87 -13.48 -9.84
N ARG A 306 -16.67 -13.87 -11.11
CA ARG A 306 -16.15 -12.96 -12.15
C ARG A 306 -17.15 -11.82 -12.35
N VAL A 307 -17.03 -10.77 -11.56
CA VAL A 307 -17.59 -9.47 -11.90
C VAL A 307 -16.58 -8.83 -12.85
N SER A 308 -17.04 -8.47 -14.05
CA SER A 308 -16.27 -7.78 -15.05
C SER A 308 -15.66 -6.49 -14.48
N SER A 309 -14.39 -6.53 -14.11
CA SER A 309 -13.60 -5.31 -13.95
C SER A 309 -13.22 -4.85 -15.36
N GLN A 310 -13.90 -3.81 -15.86
CA GLN A 310 -13.34 -3.03 -16.95
C GLN A 310 -11.98 -2.48 -16.50
N PRO A 311 -10.92 -2.60 -17.32
CA PRO A 311 -9.63 -2.03 -16.98
C PRO A 311 -9.75 -0.51 -17.02
N SER A 312 -9.75 0.14 -15.85
CA SER A 312 -9.49 1.58 -15.78
C SER A 312 -8.01 1.79 -16.08
N ILE A 313 -7.70 2.06 -17.34
CA ILE A 313 -6.43 2.62 -17.75
C ILE A 313 -6.39 4.04 -17.20
N ASN A 314 -5.68 4.23 -16.08
CA ASN A 314 -4.93 5.45 -15.80
C ASN A 314 -3.95 5.17 -14.67
N GLY A 315 -2.78 4.65 -15.06
CA GLY A 315 -1.60 4.69 -14.24
C GLY A 315 -1.00 6.09 -14.28
N SER A 316 -1.16 6.85 -13.20
CA SER A 316 -0.29 7.98 -12.91
C SER A 316 0.18 7.85 -11.47
N LEU A 317 1.38 7.32 -11.30
CA LEU A 317 2.08 7.30 -10.02
C LEU A 317 2.75 8.66 -9.78
N ASN A 318 2.51 9.17 -8.58
CA ASN A 318 3.30 10.15 -7.83
C ASN A 318 3.34 11.59 -8.34
N LEU A 319 2.55 12.46 -7.68
CA LEU A 319 3.08 13.69 -7.08
C LEU A 319 2.12 14.24 -6.00
N LEU A 320 2.52 14.11 -4.73
CA LEU A 320 2.10 14.90 -3.55
C LEU A 320 0.80 15.73 -3.66
N SER A 321 -0.31 15.29 -3.03
CA SER A 321 -1.44 16.16 -2.63
C SER A 321 -2.37 15.51 -1.59
N ARG A 322 -2.82 16.28 -0.57
CA ARG A 322 -4.06 15.98 0.18
C ARG A 322 -5.18 15.84 -0.87
N THR A 323 -5.90 14.73 -0.87
CA THR A 323 -6.96 14.43 -1.86
C THR A 323 -8.17 15.35 -1.71
N GLY A 324 -8.27 16.09 -0.60
CA GLY A 324 -9.44 16.89 -0.27
C GLY A 324 -10.66 16.05 0.15
N ARG A 325 -10.50 14.73 0.25
CA ARG A 325 -11.52 13.81 0.78
C ARG A 325 -11.48 13.80 2.30
N LYS A 326 -12.64 13.59 2.90
CA LYS A 326 -12.78 13.31 4.33
C LYS A 326 -12.89 11.81 4.53
N ILE A 327 -12.18 11.32 5.53
CA ILE A 327 -12.27 9.94 5.99
C ILE A 327 -13.15 9.93 7.24
N ASN A 328 -14.31 9.34 7.10
CA ASN A 328 -15.20 9.02 8.20
C ASN A 328 -14.75 7.70 8.82
N VAL A 329 -14.34 7.76 10.08
CA VAL A 329 -13.95 6.59 10.87
C VAL A 329 -14.97 6.41 11.98
N THR A 330 -15.75 5.33 11.92
CA THR A 330 -16.70 4.95 12.97
C THR A 330 -16.12 3.80 13.78
N LEU A 331 -15.76 4.08 15.04
CA LEU A 331 -15.40 3.03 15.98
C LEU A 331 -16.68 2.45 16.57
N LEU A 332 -17.00 1.21 16.21
CA LEU A 332 -18.23 0.54 16.61
C LEU A 332 -18.09 -0.06 18.01
N GLU A 333 -17.26 -1.09 18.13
CA GLU A 333 -17.16 -1.90 19.33
C GLU A 333 -15.75 -2.47 19.52
N GLY A 334 -15.44 -2.84 20.77
CA GLY A 334 -14.27 -3.62 21.11
C GLY A 334 -14.70 -5.00 21.62
N LYS A 335 -13.91 -6.02 21.31
CA LYS A 335 -14.14 -7.39 21.74
C LYS A 335 -12.93 -7.90 22.52
N ASP A 336 -13.19 -8.57 23.63
CA ASP A 336 -12.20 -9.25 24.49
C ASP A 336 -11.01 -8.36 24.91
N LEU A 337 -11.30 -7.10 25.28
CA LEU A 337 -10.29 -6.12 25.72
C LEU A 337 -9.84 -6.42 27.15
N ILE A 338 -8.66 -7.01 27.33
CA ILE A 338 -8.16 -7.40 28.66
C ILE A 338 -7.25 -6.30 29.23
N THR A 339 -7.53 -5.85 30.46
CA THR A 339 -6.63 -5.00 31.26
C THR A 339 -5.66 -5.86 32.07
N LYS A 340 -4.48 -5.33 32.41
CA LYS A 340 -3.44 -6.10 33.12
C LYS A 340 -3.83 -6.47 34.56
N ASP A 341 -4.81 -5.78 35.14
CA ASP A 341 -5.17 -5.93 36.55
C ASP A 341 -6.55 -6.59 36.78
N LYS A 342 -6.58 -7.52 37.73
CA LYS A 342 -7.73 -8.36 38.15
C LYS A 342 -8.83 -7.59 38.89
N CYS A 343 -8.96 -6.28 38.70
CA CYS A 343 -9.86 -5.42 39.48
C CYS A 343 -11.30 -5.37 38.94
N GLY A 344 -11.60 -6.01 37.80
CA GLY A 344 -12.99 -6.19 37.31
C GLY A 344 -13.69 -4.92 36.83
N LYS A 345 -13.07 -3.74 36.91
CA LYS A 345 -13.55 -2.49 36.31
C LYS A 345 -12.67 -2.11 35.12
N CYS A 346 -13.16 -2.38 33.92
CA CYS A 346 -12.54 -1.94 32.67
C CYS A 346 -13.30 -0.71 32.17
N ASN A 347 -12.59 0.42 32.09
CA ASN A 347 -13.13 1.67 31.59
C ASN A 347 -12.44 2.06 30.27
N PRO A 348 -12.65 1.33 29.17
CA PRO A 348 -11.84 1.51 27.99
C PRO A 348 -12.24 2.76 27.21
N TYR A 349 -11.24 3.45 26.69
CA TYR A 349 -11.38 4.49 25.68
C TYR A 349 -10.27 4.36 24.64
N VAL A 350 -10.52 4.86 23.43
CA VAL A 350 -9.61 4.72 22.29
C VAL A 350 -9.18 6.09 21.81
N LYS A 351 -7.88 6.25 21.53
CA LYS A 351 -7.29 7.39 20.84
C LYS A 351 -6.98 6.99 19.40
N LEU A 352 -7.56 7.71 18.45
CA LEU A 352 -7.33 7.59 17.03
C LEU A 352 -6.37 8.70 16.59
N GLN A 353 -5.26 8.32 15.97
CA GLN A 353 -4.26 9.25 15.46
C GLN A 353 -4.04 9.02 13.97
N TYR A 354 -4.22 10.08 13.18
CA TYR A 354 -3.91 10.07 11.76
C TYR A 354 -3.14 11.36 11.40
N GLY A 355 -1.93 11.18 10.87
CA GLY A 355 -0.92 12.24 10.79
C GLY A 355 -0.71 12.97 12.12
N LYS A 356 -1.02 14.27 12.13
CA LYS A 356 -0.93 15.14 13.32
C LYS A 356 -2.23 15.23 14.12
N VAL A 357 -3.34 14.74 13.59
CA VAL A 357 -4.66 14.83 14.22
C VAL A 357 -4.83 13.67 15.21
N LEU A 358 -5.24 13.99 16.43
CA LEU A 358 -5.52 13.02 17.49
C LEU A 358 -6.93 13.26 18.01
N GLN A 359 -7.79 12.23 17.92
CA GLN A 359 -9.16 12.25 18.45
C GLN A 359 -9.35 11.11 19.44
N LYS A 360 -10.23 11.28 20.44
CA LYS A 360 -10.48 10.28 21.48
C LYS A 360 -11.97 9.96 21.62
N THR A 361 -12.27 8.70 21.95
CA THR A 361 -13.63 8.28 22.26
C THR A 361 -14.07 8.71 23.65
N LYS A 362 -15.37 8.56 23.90
CA LYS A 362 -15.89 8.48 25.26
C LYS A 362 -15.39 7.22 25.95
N THR A 363 -15.26 7.28 27.27
CA THR A 363 -14.94 6.13 28.12
C THR A 363 -16.19 5.25 28.24
N ALA A 364 -16.05 3.96 27.93
CA ALA A 364 -17.09 2.96 28.14
C ALA A 364 -16.83 2.20 29.45
N HIS A 365 -17.79 1.43 29.94
CA HIS A 365 -17.69 0.66 31.20
C HIS A 365 -17.96 -0.83 30.95
N SER A 366 -17.14 -1.47 30.11
CA SER A 366 -17.29 -2.87 29.71
C SER A 366 -16.00 -3.40 29.08
N PHE A 367 -15.75 -4.72 29.19
CA PHE A 367 -14.68 -5.42 28.46
C PHE A 367 -15.00 -5.63 26.97
N ASN A 368 -16.29 -5.53 26.62
CA ASN A 368 -16.79 -5.50 25.25
C ASN A 368 -17.54 -4.18 25.04
N PRO A 369 -16.83 -3.04 24.97
CA PRO A 369 -17.45 -1.73 24.88
C PRO A 369 -18.06 -1.51 23.50
N ILE A 370 -19.23 -0.86 23.46
CA ILE A 370 -19.84 -0.36 22.24
C ILE A 370 -19.77 1.16 22.31
N TRP A 371 -18.98 1.78 21.43
CA TRP A 371 -18.85 3.23 21.35
C TRP A 371 -19.78 3.83 20.30
N ASN A 372 -19.88 3.17 19.14
CA ASN A 372 -20.57 3.67 17.95
C ASN A 372 -20.29 5.17 17.69
N GLN A 373 -19.01 5.54 17.76
CA GLN A 373 -18.58 6.93 17.69
C GLN A 373 -17.90 7.21 16.35
N LYS A 374 -18.43 8.21 15.64
CA LYS A 374 -17.91 8.68 14.35
C LYS A 374 -16.91 9.81 14.54
N PHE A 375 -15.82 9.73 13.79
CA PHE A 375 -14.72 10.69 13.75
C PHE A 375 -14.44 11.06 12.30
N GLU A 376 -14.02 12.30 12.08
CA GLU A 376 -13.73 12.82 10.75
C GLU A 376 -12.27 13.23 10.66
N PHE A 377 -11.58 12.75 9.63
CA PHE A 377 -10.18 13.06 9.36
C PHE A 377 -10.01 13.56 7.92
N ASP A 378 -9.11 14.51 7.71
CA ASP A 378 -8.67 14.85 6.37
C ASP A 378 -7.77 13.73 5.83
N GLU A 379 -8.01 13.22 4.63
CA GLU A 379 -7.10 12.24 4.00
C GLU A 379 -5.70 12.85 3.76
N ILE A 380 -4.68 12.12 4.21
CA ILE A 380 -3.26 12.49 4.09
C ILE A 380 -2.61 11.52 3.10
N GLY A 381 -2.04 12.06 2.02
CA GLY A 381 -1.33 11.23 1.03
C GLY A 381 -0.05 10.61 1.59
N GLY A 382 0.37 9.46 1.03
CA GLY A 382 1.67 8.83 1.33
C GLY A 382 1.60 7.48 2.06
N GLY A 383 0.45 6.80 2.05
CA GLY A 383 0.32 5.46 2.66
C GLY A 383 0.46 5.46 4.18
N GLU A 384 0.11 6.57 4.85
CA GLU A 384 0.17 6.63 6.31
C GLU A 384 -0.89 5.72 6.95
N TYR A 385 -0.47 4.98 7.98
CA TYR A 385 -1.37 4.19 8.81
C TYR A 385 -2.06 5.06 9.86
N MET A 386 -3.36 4.85 10.05
CA MET A 386 -4.06 5.32 11.24
C MET A 386 -3.60 4.51 12.44
N LYS A 387 -3.06 5.19 13.45
CA LYS A 387 -2.64 4.59 14.72
C LYS A 387 -3.77 4.66 15.72
N ILE A 388 -4.08 3.52 16.30
CA ILE A 388 -5.17 3.36 17.26
C ILE A 388 -4.52 2.93 18.58
N LYS A 389 -4.87 3.56 19.68
CA LYS A 389 -4.38 3.18 21.01
C LYS A 389 -5.54 3.10 21.98
N CYS A 390 -5.71 1.93 22.60
CA CYS A 390 -6.74 1.68 23.59
C CYS A 390 -6.14 1.79 25.00
N TYR A 391 -6.87 2.45 25.89
CA TYR A 391 -6.47 2.75 27.25
C TYR A 391 -7.60 2.44 28.23
N SER A 392 -7.26 2.09 29.47
CA SER A 392 -8.22 2.01 30.58
C SER A 392 -8.02 3.22 31.48
N ASP A 393 -9.10 3.97 31.76
CA ASP A 393 -9.08 4.96 32.83
C ASP A 393 -9.23 4.24 34.19
N GLU A 394 -8.10 4.01 34.85
CA GLU A 394 -8.05 3.50 36.22
C GLU A 394 -7.76 4.60 37.22
N VAL A 395 -8.19 4.37 38.47
CA VAL A 395 -8.10 5.34 39.59
C VAL A 395 -6.66 5.75 39.90
N PHE A 396 -5.66 4.95 39.50
CA PHE A 396 -4.23 5.18 39.79
C PHE A 396 -3.32 5.30 38.57
N GLY A 397 -3.87 5.51 37.38
CA GLY A 397 -3.08 5.73 36.17
C GLY A 397 -3.78 5.27 34.90
N VAL A 398 -3.22 5.66 33.76
CA VAL A 398 -3.71 5.22 32.44
C VAL A 398 -2.92 3.98 32.04
N ASP A 399 -3.51 2.78 32.16
CA ASP A 399 -2.89 1.57 31.60
C ASP A 399 -3.24 1.43 30.12
N SER A 400 -2.24 1.06 29.32
CA SER A 400 -2.39 0.83 27.89
C SER A 400 -2.93 -0.58 27.67
N ILE A 401 -4.16 -0.67 27.16
CA ILE A 401 -4.83 -1.93 26.81
C ILE A 401 -4.24 -2.50 25.51
N GLY A 402 -3.75 -1.66 24.59
CA GLY A 402 -3.11 -2.13 23.35
C GLY A 402 -3.08 -1.06 22.25
N SER A 403 -2.44 -1.38 21.13
CA SER A 403 -2.42 -0.51 19.94
C SER A 403 -2.81 -1.27 18.68
N ALA A 404 -3.32 -0.60 17.67
CA ALA A 404 -3.53 -1.19 16.34
C ALA A 404 -3.17 -0.17 15.26
N ARG A 405 -2.93 -0.66 14.04
CA ARG A 405 -2.65 0.16 12.87
C ARG A 405 -3.53 -0.29 11.72
N ILE A 406 -4.08 0.66 10.98
CA ILE A 406 -4.90 0.37 9.80
C ILE A 406 -4.43 1.24 8.66
N SER A 407 -4.21 0.63 7.49
CA SER A 407 -3.93 1.38 6.26
C SER A 407 -5.22 2.03 5.77
N LEU A 408 -5.16 3.34 5.52
CA LEU A 408 -6.23 4.12 4.89
C LEU A 408 -6.00 4.29 3.38
N GLU A 409 -4.98 3.63 2.81
CA GLU A 409 -4.72 3.66 1.37
C GLU A 409 -5.76 2.82 0.61
N GLY A 410 -6.10 3.26 -0.61
CA GLY A 410 -7.08 2.56 -1.45
C GLY A 410 -8.50 2.61 -0.89
N LEU A 411 -8.97 3.74 -0.35
CA LEU A 411 -10.40 3.85 -0.03
C LEU A 411 -11.17 4.28 -1.29
N ILE A 412 -12.22 3.52 -1.62
CA ILE A 412 -13.18 3.87 -2.67
C ILE A 412 -14.22 4.83 -2.08
N GLU A 413 -14.48 5.94 -2.78
CA GLU A 413 -15.41 6.95 -2.33
C GLU A 413 -16.85 6.41 -2.22
N GLY A 414 -17.52 6.68 -1.10
CA GLY A 414 -18.87 6.18 -0.80
C GLY A 414 -18.93 4.69 -0.43
N SER A 415 -17.81 3.97 -0.44
CA SER A 415 -17.73 2.59 0.04
C SER A 415 -17.37 2.55 1.53
N VAL A 416 -18.11 1.74 2.29
CA VAL A 416 -17.83 1.49 3.70
C VAL A 416 -16.98 0.24 3.83
N ARG A 417 -15.80 0.40 4.41
CA ARG A 417 -14.87 -0.68 4.74
C ARG A 417 -15.00 -1.03 6.22
N ASP A 418 -15.50 -2.21 6.53
CA ASP A 418 -15.66 -2.72 7.90
C ASP A 418 -14.50 -3.68 8.24
N VAL A 419 -13.72 -3.36 9.27
CA VAL A 419 -12.49 -4.09 9.63
C VAL A 419 -12.46 -4.39 11.12
N TRP A 420 -12.10 -5.62 11.46
CA TRP A 420 -11.69 -6.01 12.80
C TRP A 420 -10.17 -5.83 12.93
N ALA A 421 -9.76 -4.88 13.76
CA ALA A 421 -8.37 -4.54 14.02
C ALA A 421 -7.91 -5.20 15.34
N PRO A 422 -7.10 -6.28 15.28
CA PRO A 422 -6.53 -6.91 16.47
C PRO A 422 -5.52 -5.98 17.14
N LEU A 423 -5.58 -5.91 18.47
CA LEU A 423 -4.65 -5.12 19.27
C LEU A 423 -3.28 -5.82 19.36
N GLU A 424 -2.24 -5.08 19.00
CA GLU A 424 -0.81 -5.36 19.11
C GLU A 424 -0.37 -5.44 20.59
N LYS A 425 0.65 -6.27 20.84
CA LYS A 425 1.33 -6.43 22.13
C LYS A 425 0.42 -6.84 23.29
N VAL A 426 -0.74 -7.42 22.99
CA VAL A 426 -1.66 -8.01 23.96
C VAL A 426 -2.18 -9.37 23.51
N ASN A 427 -2.49 -10.24 24.48
CA ASN A 427 -2.89 -11.62 24.19
C ASN A 427 -4.30 -11.70 23.56
N SER A 428 -5.15 -10.72 23.80
CA SER A 428 -6.52 -10.65 23.32
C SER A 428 -6.95 -9.20 23.16
N GLY A 429 -7.94 -8.98 22.30
CA GLY A 429 -8.50 -7.67 22.04
C GLY A 429 -8.56 -7.38 20.55
N GLU A 430 -9.75 -7.03 20.06
CA GLU A 430 -10.00 -6.57 18.70
C GLU A 430 -10.95 -5.36 18.73
N LEU A 431 -10.77 -4.45 17.78
CA LEU A 431 -11.63 -3.27 17.60
C LEU A 431 -12.30 -3.34 16.24
N ARG A 432 -13.63 -3.22 16.19
CA ARG A 432 -14.38 -3.13 14.94
C ARG A 432 -14.50 -1.69 14.50
N ILE A 433 -14.02 -1.40 13.30
CA ILE A 433 -13.90 -0.05 12.76
C ILE A 433 -14.46 -0.03 11.35
N GLN A 434 -15.39 0.90 11.11
CA GLN A 434 -15.87 1.21 9.78
C GLN A 434 -15.18 2.47 9.26
N ILE A 435 -14.68 2.39 8.04
CA ILE A 435 -13.91 3.45 7.38
C ILE A 435 -14.59 3.76 6.06
N GLU A 436 -14.91 5.02 5.83
CA GLU A 436 -15.58 5.48 4.64
C GLU A 436 -14.86 6.73 4.12
N ALA A 437 -14.44 6.72 2.86
CA ALA A 437 -13.98 7.93 2.20
C ALA A 437 -15.19 8.66 1.62
N VAL A 438 -15.41 9.90 2.06
CA VAL A 438 -16.50 10.74 1.57
C VAL A 438 -15.86 11.94 0.88
N SER A 439 -16.27 12.23 -0.35
CA SER A 439 -16.02 13.55 -0.91
C SER A 439 -16.73 14.58 -0.04
N VAL A 440 -16.13 15.75 0.08
CA VAL A 440 -16.83 16.89 0.69
C VAL A 440 -17.91 17.37 -0.28
N ASN A 441 -18.98 16.59 -0.39
CA ASN A 441 -20.26 17.03 -0.90
C ASN A 441 -20.97 17.66 0.28
N ASP A 442 -20.83 18.98 0.42
CA ASP A 442 -21.58 19.77 1.40
C ASP A 442 -23.06 19.81 1.00
N TYR A 443 -23.78 18.72 1.23
CA TYR A 443 -25.24 18.64 1.10
C TYR A 443 -25.85 17.91 2.31
N GLU A 444 -25.98 18.64 3.41
CA GLU A 444 -27.13 18.47 4.29
C GLU A 444 -28.01 19.73 4.21
N GLY A 445 -29.15 19.58 3.54
CA GLY A 445 -30.38 20.26 3.92
C GLY A 445 -30.55 21.73 3.52
N SER A 446 -30.67 22.03 2.23
CA SER A 446 -31.53 23.13 1.79
C SER A 446 -32.41 22.69 0.63
N ARG A 447 -33.70 22.56 0.95
CA ARG A 447 -34.80 22.34 0.02
C ARG A 447 -34.80 23.41 -1.07
N GLY A 448 -34.91 22.94 -2.31
CA GLY A 448 -35.54 23.68 -3.41
C GLY A 448 -34.64 24.66 -4.16
N SER A 449 -34.01 24.18 -5.23
CA SER A 449 -33.89 25.00 -6.45
C SER A 449 -33.77 24.09 -7.67
N LEU A 450 -34.75 24.17 -8.56
CA LEU A 450 -34.71 23.69 -9.93
C LEU A 450 -33.54 24.38 -10.66
N TYR A 451 -32.51 23.66 -11.10
CA TYR A 451 -31.82 23.95 -12.37
C TYR A 451 -31.25 22.66 -12.99
N PRO A 452 -31.48 22.40 -14.29
CA PRO A 452 -30.98 21.23 -15.00
C PRO A 452 -29.61 21.52 -15.63
N GLY A 453 -28.57 20.84 -15.14
CA GLY A 453 -27.25 20.89 -15.75
C GLY A 453 -26.25 20.02 -15.00
N ASN A 454 -26.10 18.75 -15.40
CA ASN A 454 -25.10 17.84 -14.82
C ASN A 454 -23.67 18.19 -15.32
N GLY A 455 -23.25 19.46 -15.30
CA GLY A 455 -21.93 19.91 -15.74
C GLY A 455 -20.93 20.07 -14.58
N TRP A 456 -19.65 20.22 -14.93
CA TRP A 456 -18.56 20.53 -14.00
C TRP A 456 -17.73 21.70 -14.54
N ILE A 457 -17.28 22.58 -13.66
CA ILE A 457 -16.31 23.64 -13.94
C ILE A 457 -14.93 23.16 -13.54
N GLU A 458 -14.02 23.06 -14.49
CA GLU A 458 -12.61 22.83 -14.24
C GLU A 458 -11.87 24.17 -14.29
N LEU A 459 -11.23 24.56 -13.18
CA LEU A 459 -10.42 25.76 -13.06
C LEU A 459 -8.96 25.37 -12.83
N VAL A 460 -8.07 25.72 -13.75
CA VAL A 460 -6.62 25.65 -13.60
C VAL A 460 -6.08 27.01 -13.19
N LEU A 461 -5.52 27.10 -11.99
CA LEU A 461 -4.79 28.27 -11.51
C LEU A 461 -3.33 28.10 -11.91
N VAL A 462 -2.89 28.80 -12.95
CA VAL A 462 -1.57 28.62 -13.57
C VAL A 462 -0.52 29.39 -12.77
N GLU A 463 -0.59 30.72 -12.81
CA GLU A 463 0.37 31.61 -12.17
C GLU A 463 -0.24 32.98 -11.86
N ALA A 464 0.47 33.83 -11.14
CA ALA A 464 0.18 35.26 -11.04
C ALA A 464 1.47 36.06 -11.20
N ARG A 465 1.33 37.34 -11.59
CA ARG A 465 2.47 38.24 -11.77
C ARG A 465 2.21 39.62 -11.17
N GLU A 466 3.30 40.28 -10.80
CA GLU A 466 3.30 41.63 -10.23
C GLU A 466 2.38 41.82 -9.01
N LEU A 467 2.25 40.79 -8.16
CA LEU A 467 1.44 40.87 -6.94
C LEU A 467 1.96 41.96 -5.98
N VAL A 468 1.07 42.49 -5.15
CA VAL A 468 1.44 43.43 -4.08
C VAL A 468 2.27 42.73 -3.01
N ALA A 469 3.37 43.34 -2.60
CA ALA A 469 4.16 42.91 -1.46
C ALA A 469 3.42 43.22 -0.15
N ALA A 470 3.03 42.17 0.57
CA ALA A 470 2.36 42.25 1.86
C ALA A 470 3.36 42.17 3.03
N ASP A 471 4.58 41.67 2.81
CA ASP A 471 5.65 41.62 3.82
C ASP A 471 6.48 42.91 3.89
N LEU A 472 6.97 43.23 5.09
CA LEU A 472 7.95 44.29 5.38
C LEU A 472 9.26 44.20 4.58
N ARG A 473 9.55 43.04 3.97
CA ARG A 473 10.74 42.78 3.14
C ARG A 473 10.50 42.92 1.64
N GLY A 474 9.30 43.31 1.21
CA GLY A 474 8.98 43.51 -0.20
C GLY A 474 8.58 42.24 -0.97
N THR A 475 8.18 41.18 -0.26
CA THR A 475 7.66 39.91 -0.84
C THR A 475 6.27 39.60 -0.29
N SER A 476 5.67 38.49 -0.73
CA SER A 476 4.46 37.92 -0.15
C SER A 476 4.59 36.39 -0.13
N ASP A 477 3.77 35.70 0.67
CA ASP A 477 3.58 34.26 0.60
C ASP A 477 2.19 33.92 0.00
N PRO A 478 1.97 34.17 -1.32
CA PRO A 478 0.64 34.15 -1.90
C PRO A 478 0.03 32.74 -2.03
N TYR A 479 -1.26 32.67 -1.72
CA TYR A 479 -2.15 31.56 -2.07
C TYR A 479 -3.50 32.10 -2.55
N VAL A 480 -4.22 31.33 -3.35
CA VAL A 480 -5.53 31.70 -3.90
C VAL A 480 -6.60 30.90 -3.17
N ARG A 481 -7.61 31.58 -2.65
CA ARG A 481 -8.84 30.97 -2.15
C ARG A 481 -9.93 31.15 -3.20
N VAL A 482 -10.43 30.04 -3.71
CA VAL A 482 -11.50 29.98 -4.70
C VAL A 482 -12.82 29.80 -3.98
N GLN A 483 -13.80 30.63 -4.31
CA GLN A 483 -15.17 30.55 -3.82
C GLN A 483 -16.11 30.40 -5.02
N TYR A 484 -16.89 29.32 -5.03
CA TYR A 484 -17.86 29.00 -6.06
C TYR A 484 -19.17 28.64 -5.37
N GLY A 485 -20.12 29.57 -5.35
CA GLY A 485 -21.32 29.45 -4.53
C GLY A 485 -20.96 29.27 -3.05
N ASN A 486 -21.37 28.14 -2.47
CA ASN A 486 -21.04 27.77 -1.09
C ASN A 486 -19.69 27.05 -0.95
N LEU A 487 -19.10 26.57 -2.06
CA LEU A 487 -17.86 25.80 -2.04
C LEU A 487 -16.64 26.71 -1.93
N LYS A 488 -15.70 26.35 -1.05
CA LYS A 488 -14.44 27.09 -0.84
C LYS A 488 -13.24 26.14 -0.95
N ARG A 489 -12.32 26.42 -1.87
CA ARG A 489 -11.05 25.69 -2.03
C ARG A 489 -9.86 26.64 -1.97
N ARG A 490 -8.64 26.12 -1.82
CA ARG A 490 -7.43 26.95 -1.81
C ARG A 490 -6.24 26.27 -2.50
N THR A 491 -5.32 27.08 -3.02
CA THR A 491 -4.06 26.58 -3.59
C THR A 491 -2.97 26.35 -2.55
N LYS A 492 -1.86 25.74 -2.98
CA LYS A 492 -0.60 25.74 -2.23
C LYS A 492 -0.09 27.18 -2.02
N VAL A 493 0.57 27.39 -0.89
CA VAL A 493 1.24 28.66 -0.58
C VAL A 493 2.58 28.69 -1.31
N MET A 494 2.84 29.76 -2.06
CA MET A 494 4.16 30.01 -2.65
C MET A 494 4.92 30.98 -1.77
N TYR A 495 6.15 30.65 -1.40
CA TYR A 495 6.87 31.43 -0.41
C TYR A 495 7.72 32.54 -1.04
N LYS A 496 7.66 33.74 -0.45
CA LYS A 496 8.51 34.91 -0.73
C LYS A 496 8.57 35.29 -2.21
N THR A 497 7.42 35.36 -2.87
CA THR A 497 7.33 35.68 -4.29
C THR A 497 6.15 36.61 -4.60
N LEU A 498 6.35 37.48 -5.58
CA LEU A 498 5.29 38.30 -6.18
C LEU A 498 4.83 37.73 -7.54
N ASN A 499 5.48 36.67 -8.01
CA ASN A 499 5.16 35.96 -9.25
C ASN A 499 5.00 34.46 -8.96
N PRO A 500 3.95 34.04 -8.24
CA PRO A 500 3.75 32.64 -7.87
C PRO A 500 3.29 31.80 -9.07
N GLN A 501 3.74 30.55 -9.12
CA GLN A 501 3.31 29.56 -10.11
C GLN A 501 2.70 28.36 -9.38
N TRP A 502 1.39 28.13 -9.53
CA TRP A 502 0.67 27.06 -8.83
C TRP A 502 0.47 25.81 -9.67
N HIS A 503 0.12 25.97 -10.94
CA HIS A 503 -0.27 24.88 -11.84
C HIS A 503 -1.25 23.89 -11.18
N GLN A 504 -2.30 24.42 -10.54
CA GLN A 504 -3.22 23.64 -9.72
C GLN A 504 -4.63 23.64 -10.31
N THR A 505 -5.18 22.44 -10.53
CA THR A 505 -6.52 22.22 -11.07
C THR A 505 -7.53 22.01 -9.95
N LEU A 506 -8.69 22.68 -10.04
CA LEU A 506 -9.79 22.62 -9.09
C LEU A 506 -11.11 22.42 -9.84
N GLU A 507 -11.88 21.39 -9.49
CA GLU A 507 -13.15 21.07 -10.14
C GLU A 507 -14.36 21.36 -9.25
N PHE A 508 -15.40 21.98 -9.79
CA PHE A 508 -16.65 22.33 -9.09
C PHE A 508 -17.86 21.78 -9.87
N PRO A 509 -18.91 21.26 -9.23
CA PRO A 509 -20.17 20.98 -9.92
C PRO A 509 -20.77 22.31 -10.42
N ASP A 510 -21.17 22.39 -11.70
CA ASP A 510 -21.69 23.62 -12.29
C ASP A 510 -23.10 23.92 -11.74
N ASP A 511 -23.19 24.89 -10.83
CA ASP A 511 -24.45 25.37 -10.23
C ASP A 511 -24.83 26.79 -10.71
N GLY A 512 -24.06 27.35 -11.65
CA GLY A 512 -24.24 28.70 -12.19
C GLY A 512 -23.74 29.85 -11.29
N SER A 513 -23.20 29.55 -10.10
CA SER A 513 -22.69 30.56 -9.16
C SER A 513 -21.47 31.32 -9.70
N PRO A 514 -21.22 32.58 -9.28
CA PRO A 514 -19.98 33.26 -9.65
C PRO A 514 -18.75 32.53 -9.11
N LEU A 515 -17.67 32.50 -9.90
CA LEU A 515 -16.39 31.92 -9.52
C LEU A 515 -15.44 33.04 -9.06
N GLU A 516 -15.30 33.20 -7.75
CA GLU A 516 -14.53 34.27 -7.11
C GLU A 516 -13.16 33.74 -6.66
N LEU A 517 -12.10 34.48 -6.96
CA LEU A 517 -10.72 34.18 -6.56
C LEU A 517 -10.21 35.27 -5.62
N HIS A 518 -9.77 34.86 -4.44
CA HIS A 518 -9.20 35.74 -3.42
C HIS A 518 -7.72 35.40 -3.21
N VAL A 519 -6.81 36.29 -3.63
CA VAL A 519 -5.37 36.11 -3.43
C VAL A 519 -4.99 36.67 -2.07
N LYS A 520 -4.34 35.85 -1.23
CA LYS A 520 -4.04 36.19 0.17
C LYS A 520 -2.61 35.83 0.53
N ASP A 521 -2.08 36.51 1.52
CA ASP A 521 -0.79 36.21 2.12
C ASP A 521 -0.93 35.21 3.27
N HIS A 522 -0.08 34.19 3.34
CA HIS A 522 -0.10 33.20 4.41
C HIS A 522 0.47 33.74 5.74
N ASN A 523 1.44 34.66 5.69
CA ASN A 523 2.19 35.10 6.88
C ASN A 523 1.85 36.50 7.36
N ALA A 524 0.73 37.06 6.89
CA ALA A 524 0.36 38.40 7.28
C ALA A 524 0.03 38.52 8.77
N LEU A 525 0.65 39.52 9.40
CA LEU A 525 0.45 39.88 10.81
C LEU A 525 -0.92 40.53 11.11
N LEU A 526 -1.71 40.85 10.07
CA LEU A 526 -3.04 41.48 10.20
C LEU A 526 -4.11 40.71 9.39
N PRO A 527 -5.35 40.59 9.89
CA PRO A 527 -6.44 39.85 9.21
C PRO A 527 -6.95 40.45 7.88
N THR A 528 -6.40 41.58 7.41
CA THR A 528 -6.93 42.38 6.29
C THR A 528 -6.01 42.46 5.06
N SER A 529 -4.96 41.64 5.00
CA SER A 529 -3.97 41.59 3.92
C SER A 529 -4.46 40.78 2.69
N SER A 530 -5.58 41.21 2.09
CA SER A 530 -5.95 40.73 0.76
C SER A 530 -4.91 41.24 -0.25
N ILE A 531 -4.27 40.33 -1.00
CA ILE A 531 -3.34 40.65 -2.09
C ILE A 531 -4.12 41.01 -3.36
N GLY A 532 -5.44 40.78 -3.36
CA GLY A 532 -6.37 41.20 -4.41
C GLY A 532 -7.40 40.13 -4.70
N ASP A 533 -8.50 40.52 -5.33
CA ASP A 533 -9.65 39.65 -5.57
C ASP A 533 -10.10 39.77 -7.04
N CYS A 534 -10.62 38.70 -7.65
CA CYS A 534 -11.20 38.78 -8.99
C CYS A 534 -12.33 37.76 -9.19
N VAL A 535 -13.14 37.97 -10.22
CA VAL A 535 -14.23 37.07 -10.60
C VAL A 535 -13.94 36.52 -11.99
N VAL A 536 -14.02 35.20 -12.15
CA VAL A 536 -13.80 34.50 -13.42
C VAL A 536 -15.13 34.35 -14.15
N GLU A 537 -15.23 34.97 -15.33
CA GLU A 537 -16.39 34.83 -16.20
C GLU A 537 -16.33 33.51 -16.98
N TYR A 538 -17.12 32.52 -16.56
CA TYR A 538 -17.23 31.22 -17.24
C TYR A 538 -18.62 30.94 -17.83
N GLN A 539 -19.65 31.68 -17.40
CA GLN A 539 -21.05 31.47 -17.78
C GLN A 539 -21.31 31.62 -19.29
N ARG A 540 -20.43 32.35 -20.00
CA ARG A 540 -20.51 32.58 -21.46
C ARG A 540 -19.65 31.60 -22.27
N LEU A 541 -18.97 30.66 -21.62
CA LEU A 541 -18.10 29.71 -22.29
C LEU A 541 -18.92 28.58 -22.95
N PRO A 542 -18.57 28.19 -24.18
CA PRO A 542 -19.14 27.01 -24.80
C PRO A 542 -18.83 25.74 -23.96
N PRO A 543 -19.74 24.76 -23.90
CA PRO A 543 -19.48 23.48 -23.27
C PRO A 543 -18.23 22.79 -23.84
N ASN A 544 -17.43 22.18 -22.96
CA ASN A 544 -16.21 21.44 -23.26
C ASN A 544 -15.09 22.27 -23.93
N GLU A 545 -15.20 23.59 -23.93
CA GLU A 545 -14.16 24.50 -24.45
C GLU A 545 -13.38 25.15 -23.30
N MET A 546 -12.05 25.17 -23.44
CA MET A 546 -11.13 25.77 -22.46
C MET A 546 -10.85 27.24 -22.81
N SER A 547 -11.09 28.14 -21.86
CA SER A 547 -10.71 29.55 -21.95
C SER A 547 -9.47 29.83 -21.12
N ASP A 548 -8.41 30.32 -21.75
CA ASP A 548 -7.15 30.72 -21.13
C ASP A 548 -7.06 32.27 -21.06
N LYS A 549 -6.97 32.85 -19.85
CA LYS A 549 -6.99 34.31 -19.64
C LYS A 549 -6.12 34.78 -18.47
N TRP A 550 -5.53 35.96 -18.64
CA TRP A 550 -5.01 36.78 -17.55
C TRP A 550 -6.10 37.74 -17.04
N ILE A 551 -6.32 37.77 -15.73
CA ILE A 551 -7.35 38.57 -15.06
C ILE A 551 -6.68 39.53 -14.07
N PRO A 552 -6.90 40.85 -14.19
CA PRO A 552 -6.35 41.82 -13.24
C PRO A 552 -7.07 41.74 -11.89
N LEU A 553 -6.28 41.74 -10.80
CA LEU A 553 -6.79 41.73 -9.44
C LEU A 553 -7.40 43.08 -9.07
N GLN A 554 -8.59 43.04 -8.47
CA GLN A 554 -9.33 44.20 -8.02
C GLN A 554 -8.92 44.58 -6.59
N GLY A 555 -9.08 45.87 -6.26
CA GLY A 555 -8.75 46.40 -4.93
C GLY A 555 -7.26 46.62 -4.68
N VAL A 556 -6.40 46.41 -5.68
CA VAL A 556 -4.94 46.56 -5.57
C VAL A 556 -4.34 47.36 -6.72
N LYS A 557 -3.13 47.91 -6.49
CA LYS A 557 -2.46 48.79 -7.46
C LYS A 557 -1.84 48.03 -8.64
N ARG A 558 -1.45 46.77 -8.43
CA ARG A 558 -0.79 45.87 -9.40
C ARG A 558 -1.08 44.42 -9.02
N GLY A 559 -1.06 43.53 -10.01
CA GLY A 559 -1.29 42.10 -9.82
C GLY A 559 -2.27 41.55 -10.85
N GLU A 560 -1.85 40.51 -11.57
CA GLU A 560 -2.71 39.76 -12.48
C GLU A 560 -2.59 38.27 -12.19
N ILE A 561 -3.68 37.52 -12.37
CA ILE A 561 -3.73 36.08 -12.21
C ILE A 561 -4.05 35.39 -13.55
N HIS A 562 -3.32 34.34 -13.87
CA HIS A 562 -3.46 33.52 -15.06
C HIS A 562 -4.29 32.29 -14.74
N VAL A 563 -5.43 32.14 -15.42
CA VAL A 563 -6.36 31.04 -15.20
C VAL A 563 -6.77 30.40 -16.52
N GLN A 564 -6.96 29.09 -16.49
CA GLN A 564 -7.66 28.36 -17.55
C GLN A 564 -8.95 27.79 -16.98
N ILE A 565 -10.05 27.96 -17.68
CA ILE A 565 -11.35 27.50 -17.22
C ILE A 565 -12.11 26.77 -18.32
N THR A 566 -12.64 25.60 -17.99
CA THR A 566 -13.39 24.73 -18.90
C THR A 566 -14.73 24.39 -18.27
N ARG A 567 -15.82 24.58 -19.00
CA ARG A 567 -17.16 24.15 -18.59
C ARG A 567 -17.44 22.76 -19.18
N LYS A 568 -17.15 21.70 -18.44
CA LYS A 568 -17.38 20.31 -18.89
C LYS A 568 -18.87 19.98 -18.78
N VAL A 569 -19.53 19.68 -19.90
CA VAL A 569 -20.91 19.20 -19.90
C VAL A 569 -20.91 17.78 -20.49
N PRO A 570 -21.48 16.78 -19.80
CA PRO A 570 -21.66 15.45 -20.35
C PRO A 570 -22.48 15.55 -21.62
N GLU A 571 -21.92 15.13 -22.74
CA GLU A 571 -22.65 15.08 -24.00
C GLU A 571 -23.74 14.01 -23.89
N LEU A 572 -24.98 14.45 -23.64
CA LEU A 572 -26.16 13.66 -23.98
C LEU A 572 -26.05 13.38 -25.48
N GLN A 573 -25.85 12.12 -25.83
CA GLN A 573 -25.78 11.60 -27.19
C GLN A 573 -26.82 12.29 -28.09
N LYS A 574 -26.41 13.36 -28.78
CA LYS A 574 -27.07 13.76 -30.01
C LYS A 574 -26.73 12.65 -30.98
N ARG A 575 -27.72 11.82 -31.33
CA ARG A 575 -27.66 10.92 -32.49
C ARG A 575 -26.99 11.68 -33.64
N PRO A 576 -25.78 11.31 -34.06
CA PRO A 576 -25.26 11.76 -35.32
C PRO A 576 -26.10 11.07 -36.39
N SER A 577 -26.60 11.87 -37.31
CA SER A 577 -27.14 11.45 -38.59
C SER A 577 -26.22 10.44 -39.28
N LEU A 578 -26.85 9.59 -40.08
CA LEU A 578 -26.22 8.57 -40.93
C LEU A 578 -24.95 9.09 -41.62
N ASP A 579 -24.02 8.16 -41.80
CA ASP A 579 -22.81 8.21 -42.59
C ASP A 579 -21.56 8.69 -41.84
N SER A 580 -20.98 7.77 -41.05
CA SER A 580 -19.55 7.39 -41.05
C SER A 580 -19.18 6.62 -39.76
N GLU A 581 -18.81 5.32 -39.89
CA GLU A 581 -18.02 4.44 -38.98
C GLU A 581 -18.69 3.05 -38.71
N PRO A 582 -18.20 1.95 -39.32
CA PRO A 582 -18.74 0.59 -39.14
C PRO A 582 -17.94 -0.32 -38.18
N SER A 583 -16.98 0.20 -37.39
CA SER A 583 -16.06 -0.61 -36.58
C SER A 583 -16.63 -0.97 -35.19
N LEU A 584 -17.07 0.00 -34.40
CA LEU A 584 -17.45 -0.22 -32.99
C LEU A 584 -18.69 -1.14 -32.81
N THR A 585 -19.59 -1.17 -33.77
CA THR A 585 -20.80 -2.03 -33.77
C THR A 585 -20.49 -3.51 -33.99
N LYS A 586 -19.47 -3.83 -34.80
CA LYS A 586 -19.07 -5.23 -35.05
C LYS A 586 -18.50 -5.89 -33.79
N ALA A 587 -17.66 -5.18 -33.04
CA ALA A 587 -17.07 -5.69 -31.80
C ALA A 587 -18.14 -6.02 -30.74
N HIS A 588 -19.11 -5.12 -30.55
CA HIS A 588 -20.22 -5.32 -29.62
C HIS A 588 -21.15 -6.45 -30.08
N GLN A 589 -21.33 -6.62 -31.39
CA GLN A 589 -22.14 -7.69 -31.95
C GLN A 589 -21.48 -9.07 -31.78
N ILE A 590 -20.18 -9.20 -32.06
CA ILE A 590 -19.41 -10.44 -31.86
C ILE A 590 -19.38 -10.82 -30.37
N SER A 591 -19.14 -9.85 -29.49
CA SER A 591 -19.14 -10.07 -28.04
C SER A 591 -20.51 -10.51 -27.50
N SER A 592 -21.60 -9.90 -27.99
CA SER A 592 -22.97 -10.27 -27.61
C SER A 592 -23.33 -11.69 -28.09
N GLN A 593 -22.96 -12.04 -29.32
CA GLN A 593 -23.19 -13.37 -29.89
C GLN A 593 -22.40 -14.47 -29.16
N MET A 594 -21.12 -14.24 -28.84
CA MET A 594 -20.32 -15.17 -28.03
C MET A 594 -20.91 -15.38 -26.63
N LYS A 595 -21.42 -14.31 -26.00
CA LYS A 595 -22.05 -14.40 -24.68
C LYS A 595 -23.33 -15.24 -24.71
N GLN A 596 -24.18 -15.07 -25.72
CA GLN A 596 -25.37 -15.90 -25.89
C GLN A 596 -25.02 -17.36 -26.16
N MET A 597 -23.96 -17.64 -26.90
CA MET A 597 -23.56 -19.01 -27.23
C MET A 597 -22.90 -19.73 -26.04
N MET A 598 -22.12 -19.02 -25.21
CA MET A 598 -21.60 -19.53 -23.94
C MET A 598 -22.72 -19.94 -22.99
N ILE A 599 -23.80 -19.16 -22.93
CA ILE A 599 -25.00 -19.51 -22.14
C ILE A 599 -25.65 -20.79 -22.68
N LYS A 600 -25.72 -20.95 -24.01
CA LYS A 600 -26.29 -22.13 -24.67
C LYS A 600 -25.44 -23.40 -24.49
N LEU A 601 -24.11 -23.27 -24.50
CA LEU A 601 -23.19 -24.37 -24.20
C LEU A 601 -23.28 -24.79 -22.72
N GLN A 602 -23.40 -23.81 -21.81
CA GLN A 602 -23.61 -24.09 -20.38
C GLN A 602 -24.92 -24.85 -20.14
N SER A 603 -26.03 -24.44 -20.77
CA SER A 603 -27.31 -25.16 -20.62
C SER A 603 -27.26 -26.59 -21.18
N LEU A 604 -26.55 -26.82 -22.29
CA LEU A 604 -26.40 -28.16 -22.86
C LEU A 604 -25.49 -29.07 -22.02
N THR A 605 -24.54 -28.48 -21.28
CA THR A 605 -23.64 -29.21 -20.36
C THR A 605 -24.37 -29.64 -19.09
N GLU A 606 -25.30 -28.82 -18.59
CA GLU A 606 -26.13 -29.14 -17.43
C GLU A 606 -27.15 -30.26 -17.74
N ASP A 607 -27.65 -30.34 -18.97
CA ASP A 607 -28.62 -31.36 -19.41
C ASP A 607 -28.00 -32.71 -19.83
N GLY A 608 -26.66 -32.85 -19.79
CA GLY A 608 -25.96 -34.12 -20.06
C GLY A 608 -26.04 -34.64 -21.51
N ASN A 609 -26.44 -33.80 -22.47
CA ASN A 609 -26.63 -34.19 -23.87
C ASN A 609 -25.35 -34.00 -24.72
N LEU A 610 -24.45 -34.97 -24.67
CA LEU A 610 -23.13 -34.92 -25.33
C LEU A 610 -23.18 -34.91 -26.88
N GLU A 611 -24.22 -35.45 -27.51
CA GLU A 611 -24.32 -35.47 -28.99
C GLU A 611 -24.74 -34.12 -29.60
N GLY A 612 -25.37 -33.24 -28.82
CA GLY A 612 -25.79 -31.89 -29.25
C GLY A 612 -24.71 -30.81 -29.16
N MET A 613 -23.49 -31.16 -28.70
CA MET A 613 -22.41 -30.21 -28.43
C MET A 613 -21.47 -29.96 -29.61
N SER A 614 -21.51 -30.79 -30.66
CA SER A 614 -20.59 -30.68 -31.80
C SER A 614 -20.87 -29.45 -32.67
N THR A 615 -22.14 -29.10 -32.88
CA THR A 615 -22.54 -27.97 -33.72
C THR A 615 -22.29 -26.59 -33.09
N PRO A 616 -22.54 -26.35 -31.78
CA PRO A 616 -22.22 -25.07 -31.17
C PRO A 616 -20.72 -24.87 -30.92
N LEU A 617 -19.94 -25.95 -30.80
CA LEU A 617 -18.47 -25.88 -30.69
C LEU A 617 -17.83 -25.47 -32.02
N SER A 618 -18.27 -26.03 -33.15
CA SER A 618 -17.78 -25.59 -34.46
C SER A 618 -18.15 -24.14 -34.78
N GLU A 619 -19.35 -23.70 -34.37
CA GLU A 619 -19.73 -22.29 -34.51
C GLU A 619 -18.88 -21.39 -33.59
N PHE A 620 -18.53 -21.84 -32.37
CA PHE A 620 -17.66 -21.10 -31.46
C PHE A 620 -16.26 -20.85 -32.03
N GLU A 621 -15.67 -21.87 -32.64
CA GLU A 621 -14.37 -21.72 -33.32
C GLU A 621 -14.44 -20.68 -34.46
N THR A 622 -15.50 -20.70 -35.27
CA THR A 622 -15.65 -19.70 -36.35
C THR A 622 -15.80 -18.26 -35.87
N PHE A 623 -16.44 -18.03 -34.71
CA PHE A 623 -16.53 -16.68 -34.12
C PHE A 623 -15.23 -16.24 -33.48
N GLN A 624 -14.44 -17.19 -32.97
CA GLN A 624 -13.12 -16.92 -32.41
C GLN A 624 -12.16 -16.49 -33.53
N ASP A 625 -12.21 -17.16 -34.69
CA ASP A 625 -11.47 -16.77 -35.89
C ASP A 625 -11.87 -15.37 -36.39
N MET A 626 -13.16 -15.07 -36.44
CA MET A 626 -13.65 -13.73 -36.80
C MET A 626 -13.20 -12.64 -35.82
N GLN A 627 -13.11 -12.95 -34.53
CA GLN A 627 -12.63 -12.00 -33.52
C GLN A 627 -11.13 -11.72 -33.70
N GLU A 628 -10.35 -12.75 -34.04
CA GLU A 628 -8.92 -12.63 -34.28
C GLU A 628 -8.63 -11.83 -35.55
N GLU A 629 -9.37 -12.07 -36.63
CA GLU A 629 -9.29 -11.28 -37.87
C GLU A 629 -9.66 -9.80 -37.66
N TYR A 630 -10.69 -9.54 -36.84
CA TYR A 630 -11.08 -8.18 -36.49
C TYR A 630 -10.06 -7.47 -35.58
N MET A 631 -9.39 -8.21 -34.68
CA MET A 631 -8.32 -7.67 -33.83
C MET A 631 -7.10 -7.29 -34.67
N VAL A 632 -6.71 -8.12 -35.63
CA VAL A 632 -5.65 -7.82 -36.60
C VAL A 632 -5.98 -6.56 -37.40
N GLN A 633 -7.24 -6.41 -37.83
CA GLN A 633 -7.69 -5.21 -38.54
C GLN A 633 -7.52 -3.93 -37.70
N LEU A 634 -7.90 -3.96 -36.42
CA LEU A 634 -7.73 -2.82 -35.50
C LEU A 634 -6.26 -2.49 -35.24
N GLU A 635 -5.40 -3.50 -35.12
CA GLU A 635 -3.95 -3.28 -34.97
C GLU A 635 -3.33 -2.62 -36.21
N THR A 636 -3.78 -3.00 -37.42
CA THR A 636 -3.36 -2.31 -38.65
C THR A 636 -3.85 -0.87 -38.72
N GLU A 637 -5.09 -0.58 -38.31
CA GLU A 637 -5.61 0.78 -38.25
C GLU A 637 -4.87 1.64 -37.22
N GLN A 638 -4.55 1.07 -36.06
CA GLN A 638 -3.74 1.73 -35.03
C GLN A 638 -2.34 2.05 -35.55
N MET A 639 -1.70 1.12 -36.28
CA MET A 639 -0.39 1.36 -36.88
C MET A 639 -0.43 2.50 -37.91
N LEU A 640 -1.48 2.56 -38.74
CA LEU A 640 -1.67 3.63 -39.72
C LEU A 640 -1.87 4.99 -39.04
N LEU A 641 -2.65 5.05 -37.95
CA LEU A 641 -2.82 6.26 -37.15
C LEU A 641 -1.51 6.73 -36.52
N LEU A 642 -0.72 5.81 -35.96
CA LEU A 642 0.60 6.13 -35.38
C LEU A 642 1.59 6.64 -36.44
N ASN A 643 1.55 6.10 -37.66
CA ASN A 643 2.35 6.63 -38.76
C ASN A 643 1.89 8.02 -39.17
N LYS A 644 0.59 8.27 -39.21
CA LYS A 644 0.04 9.59 -39.56
C LYS A 644 0.35 10.66 -38.50
N ILE A 645 0.36 10.29 -37.22
CA ILE A 645 0.82 11.17 -36.13
C ILE A 645 2.29 11.53 -36.32
N ARG A 646 3.12 10.55 -36.71
CA ARG A 646 4.55 10.76 -36.97
C ARG A 646 4.80 11.68 -38.18
N GLU A 647 3.99 11.55 -39.24
CA GLU A 647 4.03 12.44 -40.39
C GLU A 647 3.65 13.88 -40.01
N LEU A 648 2.60 14.03 -39.18
CA LEU A 648 2.18 15.34 -38.66
C LEU A 648 3.26 15.98 -37.76
N ASP A 649 3.92 15.21 -36.90
CA ASP A 649 5.05 15.70 -36.10
C ASP A 649 6.21 16.15 -36.99
N GLN A 650 6.46 15.45 -38.10
CA GLN A 650 7.48 15.82 -39.09
C GLN A 650 7.11 17.10 -39.86
N GLU A 651 5.84 17.31 -40.20
CA GLU A 651 5.33 18.55 -40.80
C GLU A 651 5.43 19.74 -39.84
N ILE A 652 5.13 19.54 -38.55
CA ILE A 652 5.27 20.56 -37.51
C ILE A 652 6.75 20.99 -37.38
N LEU A 653 7.68 20.03 -37.38
CA LEU A 653 9.12 20.30 -37.35
C LEU A 653 9.59 21.09 -38.59
N ASN A 654 9.04 20.81 -39.78
CA ASN A 654 9.38 21.50 -41.02
C ASN A 654 8.75 22.90 -41.16
N SER A 655 7.74 23.24 -40.35
CA SER A 655 7.01 24.53 -40.39
C SER A 655 7.58 25.63 -39.47
N SER A 656 8.70 25.37 -38.78
CA SER A 656 9.35 26.33 -37.89
C SER A 656 10.17 27.38 -38.67
N PRO A 657 9.95 28.70 -38.53
CA PRO A 657 10.67 29.71 -39.30
C PRO A 657 12.11 29.89 -38.80
N SER A 658 13.08 29.80 -39.72
CA SER A 658 14.51 30.02 -39.46
C SER A 658 14.82 31.48 -39.11
N LEU A 659 15.19 31.75 -37.86
CA LEU A 659 15.85 33.00 -37.45
C LEU A 659 17.31 32.98 -37.92
N SER A 660 17.58 33.58 -39.09
CA SER A 660 18.94 33.93 -39.48
C SER A 660 19.01 35.35 -40.05
N ARG A 661 20.09 36.05 -39.68
CA ARG A 661 20.61 37.33 -40.20
C ARG A 661 19.98 38.66 -39.72
N ARG A 662 20.69 39.32 -38.79
CA ARG A 662 21.18 40.70 -38.99
C ARG A 662 22.30 41.07 -37.99
N SER A 663 23.54 40.99 -38.46
CA SER A 663 24.66 41.78 -37.95
C SER A 663 25.64 42.06 -39.09
N SER A 664 25.59 43.26 -39.66
CA SER A 664 26.69 43.87 -40.42
C SER A 664 26.38 45.34 -40.79
N GLY A 665 27.28 46.24 -40.40
CA GLY A 665 27.45 47.63 -40.88
C GLY A 665 26.44 48.63 -40.29
N SER A 666 26.82 49.77 -39.71
CA SER A 666 28.04 50.59 -39.78
C SER A 666 28.08 51.53 -38.59
#